data_AF-A0A158PSS8-F1
#
_entry.id   AF-A0A158PSS8-F1
#
_cell.length_a   1.000
_cell.length_b   1.000
_cell.length_c   1.000
_cell.angle_alpha   90.00
_cell.angle_beta   90.00
_cell.angle_gamma   90.00
#
_symmetry.space_group_name_H-M   'P 1'
#
loop_
_entity.id
_entity.type
_entity.pdbx_description
1 polymer ?
#
loop_
_entity_poly.entity_id
_entity_poly.type
_entity_poly.pdbx_seq_one_letter_code
_entity_poly.pdbx_strand_id
1 'polypeptide(L)'
;LSELPTKQFCENDEAVNCKNSIECIKENDIPICICRKALLPWNCNEILRNGNTISGMYIIDPDGSGSLPETYAYCENGKTIVTHNMPNNTIIHSKDLGDIHMIVNYKLFNDQLLQSLKKHSEFCSQAVRYNCRMAPLRFDQMKTWFTSISNEFFGGFGGIDGTCPCDNNKCSKCNCDNGGTTSDYGLMTGDQVPIRGIYRLSDPSVDRGYITLDPLICSGSAGQSDAYTMTIRKQFNVAEIGNWDGNILSFEFRTYLESATLLSSKDSFITITMLERTFYLQIHNQINLSLIPQSRKNDGYWHRIIVDIRDGSIRFSVDDTVITAVIKHHTFSSTYLSIGINYGTEVSFHDSKEAFLKAENITIAKALMQRIIFSFRTDQRDALLIYLHDQLYNFLQVHLSDHSHMVLTLNFNRTIYRCEVIAKIGNEYSRMKWIQVMIFQWTDSIELNVNDEICQITGERILSNNFIKKFEVTHDINDIIQPPVSPITEQGVTFSHSYVLLFVAGVPTEIHFGNLEPIYRSTIPNLLGCMRGLMIGDKIIDMRNQYYWSHYPTKPGMIKYGCELGCHQIEHLCKNGGHCSVQWTKTKNAENIISCNCARTSYYGEYCDKDNGAYFAGNSILVLNTAEIFEKAIVNWNEINEQTFSFAFSTTNTAKSTKLTKPQTLAAIHFKHNKMLQVILCKNGSINIAITTTDISFVYTFSYNYNDGYRHYFHAQFHANKSLKITIDSWKNDFPIQLAADLSLAYAIKFSFGGPYITDITDMINADKKTIKYNYTGCLSNIDIDVSVPRMRLKPILYLHKPELEFAESVTIIGNKIQLGACNSFLIPGNLPPILNTVTAPVWDSPFITESYQRTFDNDKIDDDEMNESEWWMVPFIITLILLIILADQKPAHVIKNDFALPEPDQQLDTNISTRNIVDDLKLTESKNALIVEAI
;
A
#
# COMPACT_ATOMS: atom_id res chain seq x y z
N LEU A 1 7.28 -52.92 -41.08
CA LEU A 1 8.20 -53.82 -40.36
C LEU A 1 9.24 -52.90 -39.74
N SER A 2 9.31 -52.62 -38.46
CA SER A 2 8.65 -53.14 -37.24
C SER A 2 8.57 -51.97 -36.25
N GLU A 3 7.49 -51.89 -35.48
CA GLU A 3 7.32 -50.95 -34.37
C GLU A 3 8.50 -51.02 -33.38
N LEU A 4 8.87 -49.88 -32.78
CA LEU A 4 9.28 -49.69 -31.37
C LEU A 4 9.85 -48.27 -31.15
N PRO A 5 9.66 -47.63 -29.98
CA PRO A 5 8.41 -47.41 -29.27
C PRO A 5 8.15 -45.90 -29.07
N THR A 6 6.88 -45.48 -29.14
CA THR A 6 6.44 -44.27 -28.44
C THR A 6 6.84 -44.43 -26.97
N LYS A 7 7.74 -43.57 -26.45
CA LYS A 7 8.02 -43.51 -25.01
C LYS A 7 6.73 -43.15 -24.28
N GLN A 8 6.00 -44.16 -23.84
CA GLN A 8 4.97 -44.06 -22.83
C GLN A 8 5.70 -43.70 -21.53
N PHE A 9 5.44 -42.49 -21.04
CA PHE A 9 6.01 -42.04 -19.78
C PHE A 9 5.33 -42.83 -18.65
N CYS A 10 6.16 -43.50 -17.83
CA CYS A 10 5.86 -44.35 -16.66
C CYS A 10 5.65 -45.85 -16.96
N GLU A 11 6.69 -46.58 -17.37
CA GLU A 11 6.60 -48.02 -17.68
C GLU A 11 7.31 -48.98 -16.71
N ASN A 12 7.83 -48.54 -15.55
CA ASN A 12 8.39 -49.48 -14.56
C ASN A 12 7.92 -49.17 -13.14
N ASP A 13 7.53 -50.22 -12.41
CA ASP A 13 6.92 -50.15 -11.07
C ASP A 13 7.86 -49.68 -9.95
N GLU A 14 9.13 -49.33 -10.22
CA GLU A 14 10.09 -48.90 -9.18
C GLU A 14 10.98 -47.68 -9.50
N ALA A 15 10.70 -46.87 -10.55
CA ALA A 15 11.52 -45.68 -10.84
C ALA A 15 10.70 -44.38 -10.95
N VAL A 16 10.75 -43.58 -9.87
CA VAL A 16 10.31 -42.19 -9.80
C VAL A 16 11.36 -41.30 -10.46
N ASN A 17 11.10 -40.75 -11.65
CA ASN A 17 11.77 -39.53 -12.09
C ASN A 17 10.98 -38.82 -13.19
N CYS A 18 10.03 -37.99 -12.75
CA CYS A 18 9.63 -36.83 -13.55
C CYS A 18 10.57 -35.67 -13.15
N LYS A 19 11.12 -34.93 -14.13
CA LYS A 19 11.89 -33.71 -13.85
C LYS A 19 10.94 -32.54 -13.58
N ASN A 20 11.43 -31.52 -12.87
CA ASN A 20 10.73 -30.24 -12.65
C ASN A 20 9.40 -30.35 -11.88
N SER A 21 9.41 -30.96 -10.68
CA SER A 21 8.28 -30.90 -9.73
C SER A 21 6.95 -31.51 -10.22
N ILE A 22 7.01 -32.50 -11.12
CA ILE A 22 5.86 -33.26 -11.65
C ILE A 22 5.74 -34.61 -10.92
N GLU A 23 4.53 -35.10 -10.65
CA GLU A 23 4.26 -36.41 -10.02
C GLU A 23 3.46 -37.32 -10.98
N CYS A 24 3.76 -38.63 -11.02
CA CYS A 24 3.05 -39.60 -11.88
C CYS A 24 2.00 -40.35 -11.04
N ILE A 25 0.73 -40.35 -11.49
CA ILE A 25 -0.37 -41.09 -10.85
C ILE A 25 -1.03 -42.06 -11.84
N LYS A 26 -1.47 -43.24 -11.36
CA LYS A 26 -2.19 -44.24 -12.18
C LYS A 26 -3.70 -44.03 -12.06
N GLU A 27 -4.37 -43.83 -13.19
CA GLU A 27 -5.84 -43.77 -13.28
C GLU A 27 -6.30 -44.87 -14.26
N ASN A 28 -7.09 -45.84 -13.78
CA ASN A 28 -7.52 -47.03 -14.54
C ASN A 28 -6.36 -47.82 -15.21
N ASP A 29 -5.29 -48.11 -14.46
CA ASP A 29 -4.07 -48.81 -14.92
C ASP A 29 -3.26 -48.11 -16.03
N ILE A 30 -3.60 -46.85 -16.36
CA ILE A 30 -2.82 -46.01 -17.28
C ILE A 30 -2.10 -44.94 -16.46
N PRO A 31 -0.77 -44.78 -16.58
CA PRO A 31 -0.05 -43.74 -15.86
C PRO A 31 -0.19 -42.38 -16.57
N ILE A 32 -0.43 -41.34 -15.76
CA ILE A 32 -0.65 -39.96 -16.21
C ILE A 32 0.23 -39.02 -15.39
N CYS A 33 1.00 -38.15 -16.08
CA CYS A 33 1.78 -37.10 -15.44
C CYS A 33 0.92 -35.85 -15.20
N ILE A 34 0.93 -35.30 -13.97
CA ILE A 34 0.18 -34.07 -13.64
C ILE A 34 1.14 -33.01 -13.07
N CYS A 35 1.14 -31.82 -13.68
CA CYS A 35 1.89 -30.65 -13.21
C CYS A 35 1.20 -29.97 -12.01
N ARG A 36 1.99 -29.54 -11.02
CA ARG A 36 1.55 -28.65 -9.93
C ARG A 36 2.52 -27.46 -9.78
N LYS A 37 2.08 -26.27 -10.21
CA LYS A 37 2.60 -24.88 -9.99
C LYS A 37 3.43 -24.21 -11.11
N ALA A 38 2.99 -23.00 -11.49
CA ALA A 38 3.81 -21.87 -11.96
C ALA A 38 3.88 -20.83 -10.84
N LEU A 39 5.06 -20.33 -10.47
CA LEU A 39 5.20 -19.29 -9.42
C LEU A 39 6.05 -18.10 -9.88
N LEU A 40 6.40 -18.06 -11.16
CA LEU A 40 7.27 -17.08 -11.78
C LEU A 40 6.53 -16.36 -12.92
N PRO A 41 6.82 -15.05 -13.16
CA PRO A 41 6.15 -14.30 -14.22
C PRO A 41 6.43 -14.92 -15.58
N TRP A 42 5.42 -15.00 -16.46
CA TRP A 42 5.57 -15.66 -17.75
C TRP A 42 6.48 -14.91 -18.72
N ASN A 43 6.49 -13.58 -18.62
CA ASN A 43 7.30 -12.71 -19.47
C ASN A 43 7.54 -11.34 -18.81
N CYS A 44 8.27 -10.47 -19.50
CA CYS A 44 8.61 -9.14 -19.01
C CYS A 44 7.42 -8.18 -18.99
N ASN A 45 6.38 -8.46 -19.77
CA ASN A 45 5.15 -7.67 -19.73
C ASN A 45 4.44 -7.91 -18.40
N GLU A 46 4.41 -9.14 -17.91
CA GLU A 46 3.91 -9.46 -16.57
C GLU A 46 4.76 -8.81 -15.47
N ILE A 47 6.09 -8.78 -15.61
CA ILE A 47 6.98 -8.07 -14.67
C ILE A 47 6.69 -6.56 -14.63
N LEU A 48 6.50 -5.94 -15.80
CA LEU A 48 6.10 -4.53 -15.91
C LEU A 48 4.76 -4.28 -15.22
N ARG A 49 3.78 -5.18 -15.45
CA ARG A 49 2.45 -5.10 -14.83
C ARG A 49 2.46 -5.34 -13.33
N ASN A 50 3.38 -6.18 -12.85
CA ASN A 50 3.66 -6.38 -11.43
C ASN A 50 4.39 -5.17 -10.80
N GLY A 51 4.52 -4.06 -11.54
CA GLY A 51 4.96 -2.76 -11.05
C GLY A 51 6.45 -2.51 -11.22
N ASN A 52 7.17 -3.41 -11.91
CA ASN A 52 8.61 -3.28 -12.09
C ASN A 52 8.94 -2.66 -13.45
N THR A 53 9.19 -1.35 -13.44
CA THR A 53 9.52 -0.56 -14.63
C THR A 53 11.02 -0.42 -14.88
N ILE A 54 11.84 -0.98 -13.98
CA ILE A 54 13.29 -0.89 -14.08
C ILE A 54 13.74 -1.81 -15.21
N SER A 55 14.53 -1.27 -16.14
CA SER A 55 15.12 -2.09 -17.19
C SER A 55 16.29 -2.90 -16.63
N GLY A 56 16.30 -4.22 -16.85
CA GLY A 56 17.22 -5.11 -16.17
C GLY A 56 16.98 -6.60 -16.45
N MET A 57 17.79 -7.48 -15.86
CA MET A 57 17.60 -8.93 -15.96
C MET A 57 16.61 -9.43 -14.90
N TYR A 58 15.66 -10.27 -15.31
CA TYR A 58 14.64 -10.85 -14.45
C TYR A 58 14.46 -12.34 -14.71
N ILE A 59 14.07 -13.10 -13.69
CA ILE A 59 13.66 -14.50 -13.83
C ILE A 59 12.22 -14.52 -14.35
N ILE A 60 11.97 -15.29 -15.40
CA ILE A 60 10.66 -15.57 -15.97
C ILE A 60 10.48 -17.07 -16.19
N ASP A 61 9.22 -17.50 -16.27
CA ASP A 61 8.79 -18.88 -16.53
C ASP A 61 7.84 -18.90 -17.74
N PRO A 62 8.39 -18.93 -18.96
CA PRO A 62 7.63 -18.75 -20.20
C PRO A 62 6.53 -19.77 -20.45
N ASP A 63 6.57 -20.96 -19.87
CA ASP A 63 5.52 -21.99 -19.99
C ASP A 63 4.64 -22.11 -18.74
N GLY A 64 4.97 -21.39 -17.67
CA GLY A 64 4.20 -21.37 -16.44
C GLY A 64 4.16 -22.74 -15.78
N SER A 65 2.98 -23.34 -15.64
CA SER A 65 2.85 -24.66 -14.99
C SER A 65 3.25 -25.80 -15.94
N GLY A 66 3.93 -25.49 -17.04
CA GLY A 66 4.42 -26.47 -17.99
C GLY A 66 5.61 -27.26 -17.43
N SER A 67 6.24 -28.06 -18.29
CA SER A 67 7.31 -28.97 -17.88
C SER A 67 8.72 -28.37 -18.00
N LEU A 68 8.87 -27.13 -18.47
CA LEU A 68 10.17 -26.50 -18.70
C LEU A 68 10.64 -25.76 -17.43
N PRO A 69 11.97 -25.60 -17.25
CA PRO A 69 12.52 -24.86 -16.11
C PRO A 69 12.50 -23.34 -16.37
N GLU A 70 12.51 -22.56 -15.30
CA GLU A 70 12.58 -21.10 -15.38
C GLU A 70 13.90 -20.57 -15.99
N THR A 71 13.88 -19.32 -16.47
CA THR A 71 15.03 -18.69 -17.14
C THR A 71 15.13 -17.20 -16.84
N TYR A 72 16.23 -16.53 -17.22
CA TYR A 72 16.40 -15.09 -17.11
C TYR A 72 16.26 -14.39 -18.46
N ALA A 73 15.52 -13.27 -18.48
CA ALA A 73 15.40 -12.40 -19.64
C ALA A 73 15.70 -10.92 -19.29
N TYR A 74 16.16 -10.15 -20.27
CA TYR A 74 16.30 -8.70 -20.11
C TYR A 74 14.95 -8.04 -20.38
N CYS A 75 14.43 -7.29 -19.42
CA CYS A 75 13.18 -6.57 -19.53
C CYS A 75 13.45 -5.08 -19.76
N GLU A 76 12.79 -4.47 -20.74
CA GLU A 76 12.82 -3.03 -20.97
C GLU A 76 11.42 -2.56 -21.35
N ASN A 77 10.82 -1.71 -20.51
CA ASN A 77 9.46 -1.19 -20.72
C ASN A 77 8.43 -2.29 -21.07
N GLY A 78 8.46 -3.42 -20.35
CA GLY A 78 7.57 -4.56 -20.55
C GLY A 78 7.89 -5.45 -21.74
N LYS A 79 8.94 -5.13 -22.50
CA LYS A 79 9.43 -5.98 -23.59
C LYS A 79 10.42 -6.99 -23.05
N THR A 80 10.24 -8.26 -23.40
CA THR A 80 11.21 -9.33 -23.20
C THR A 80 12.22 -9.29 -24.34
N ILE A 81 13.47 -8.94 -24.01
CA ILE A 81 14.59 -8.86 -24.95
C ILE A 81 15.50 -10.06 -24.71
N VAL A 82 15.57 -10.94 -25.70
CA VAL A 82 16.43 -12.13 -25.67
C VAL A 82 17.54 -11.99 -26.71
N THR A 83 18.76 -11.85 -26.23
CA THR A 83 19.96 -11.71 -27.08
C THR A 83 20.46 -13.09 -27.54
N HIS A 84 21.20 -13.12 -28.64
CA HIS A 84 21.75 -14.35 -29.21
C HIS A 84 23.27 -14.29 -29.34
N ASN A 85 23.88 -15.44 -29.62
CA ASN A 85 25.33 -15.57 -29.77
C ASN A 85 25.88 -15.07 -31.12
N MET A 86 25.05 -14.83 -32.14
CA MET A 86 25.52 -14.40 -33.48
C MET A 86 26.16 -13.00 -33.48
N PRO A 87 27.43 -12.84 -33.93
CA PRO A 87 28.07 -11.53 -34.06
C PRO A 87 27.48 -10.66 -35.16
N ASN A 88 27.55 -9.34 -34.99
CA ASN A 88 27.18 -8.39 -36.03
C ASN A 88 28.08 -8.52 -37.25
N ASN A 89 27.51 -8.36 -38.45
CA ASN A 89 28.20 -8.53 -39.73
C ASN A 89 28.86 -9.92 -39.90
N THR A 90 28.19 -10.99 -39.48
CA THR A 90 28.66 -12.36 -39.72
C THR A 90 28.69 -12.63 -41.23
N ILE A 91 29.80 -13.16 -41.74
CA ILE A 91 29.97 -13.47 -43.16
C ILE A 91 29.18 -14.74 -43.52
N ILE A 92 28.33 -14.64 -44.53
CA ILE A 92 27.49 -15.76 -45.00
C ILE A 92 27.67 -16.07 -46.48
N HIS A 93 28.24 -15.14 -47.25
CA HIS A 93 28.73 -15.39 -48.60
C HIS A 93 30.21 -15.01 -48.69
N SER A 94 31.02 -15.92 -49.21
CA SER A 94 32.40 -15.69 -49.65
C SER A 94 32.77 -16.73 -50.71
N LYS A 95 33.74 -16.44 -51.57
CA LYS A 95 34.32 -17.39 -52.53
C LYS A 95 34.93 -18.61 -51.84
N ASP A 96 35.48 -18.41 -50.65
CA ASP A 96 36.15 -19.43 -49.86
C ASP A 96 35.21 -20.14 -48.87
N LEU A 97 33.92 -19.75 -48.83
CA LEU A 97 32.92 -20.38 -47.97
C LEU A 97 32.21 -21.51 -48.74
N GLY A 98 32.22 -22.72 -48.17
CA GLY A 98 31.39 -23.84 -48.61
C GLY A 98 29.90 -23.64 -48.28
N ASP A 99 29.14 -24.72 -48.32
CA ASP A 99 27.77 -24.74 -47.81
C ASP A 99 27.82 -24.53 -46.29
N ILE A 100 27.06 -23.57 -45.78
CA ILE A 100 27.08 -23.22 -44.36
C ILE A 100 25.69 -23.38 -43.74
N HIS A 101 25.69 -23.87 -42.51
CA HIS A 101 24.56 -23.83 -41.61
C HIS A 101 25.00 -23.18 -40.31
N MET A 102 24.41 -22.03 -40.00
CA MET A 102 24.65 -21.34 -38.75
C MET A 102 23.48 -21.57 -37.80
N ILE A 103 23.82 -22.00 -36.60
CA ILE A 103 22.87 -22.27 -35.53
C ILE A 103 22.90 -21.07 -34.58
N VAL A 104 21.78 -20.36 -34.49
CA VAL A 104 21.62 -19.21 -33.59
C VAL A 104 21.12 -19.71 -32.24
N ASN A 105 21.91 -19.51 -31.18
CA ASN A 105 21.53 -19.82 -29.81
C ASN A 105 21.16 -18.54 -29.06
N TYR A 106 20.06 -18.59 -28.33
CA TYR A 106 19.57 -17.48 -27.54
C TYR A 106 20.06 -17.62 -26.10
N LYS A 107 20.61 -16.54 -25.57
CA LYS A 107 21.19 -16.48 -24.25
C LYS A 107 20.15 -16.84 -23.20
N LEU A 108 20.42 -17.87 -22.39
CA LEU A 108 19.57 -18.39 -21.31
C LEU A 108 18.27 -19.10 -21.78
N PHE A 109 17.99 -19.19 -23.08
CA PHE A 109 16.78 -19.83 -23.58
C PHE A 109 17.09 -21.07 -24.43
N ASN A 110 16.35 -22.16 -24.20
CA ASN A 110 16.30 -23.30 -25.10
C ASN A 110 15.10 -23.18 -26.07
N ASP A 111 15.06 -24.05 -27.07
CA ASP A 111 14.06 -23.99 -28.14
C ASP A 111 12.61 -24.11 -27.62
N GLN A 112 12.39 -24.92 -26.57
CA GLN A 112 11.08 -25.09 -25.95
C GLN A 112 10.63 -23.83 -25.18
N LEU A 113 11.55 -23.17 -24.46
CA LEU A 113 11.28 -21.93 -23.74
C LEU A 113 10.98 -20.77 -24.68
N LEU A 114 11.65 -20.71 -25.83
CA LEU A 114 11.38 -19.71 -26.87
C LEU A 114 9.98 -19.90 -27.49
N GLN A 115 9.57 -21.14 -27.74
CA GLN A 115 8.21 -21.44 -28.22
C GLN A 115 7.15 -21.02 -27.20
N SER A 116 7.37 -21.32 -25.93
CA SER A 116 6.47 -20.94 -24.85
C SER A 116 6.39 -19.41 -24.66
N LEU A 117 7.54 -18.72 -24.71
CA LEU A 117 7.58 -17.25 -24.69
C LEU A 117 6.77 -16.65 -25.84
N LYS A 118 6.96 -17.15 -27.06
CA LYS A 118 6.22 -16.71 -28.24
C LYS A 118 4.71 -16.93 -28.10
N LYS A 119 4.30 -18.09 -27.55
CA LYS A 119 2.89 -18.43 -27.34
C LYS A 119 2.20 -17.51 -26.31
N HIS A 120 2.91 -17.14 -25.26
CA HIS A 120 2.34 -16.35 -24.15
C HIS A 120 2.61 -14.84 -24.26
N SER A 121 3.33 -14.39 -25.28
CA SER A 121 3.43 -12.98 -25.64
C SER A 121 2.42 -12.59 -26.71
N GLU A 122 1.89 -11.36 -26.61
CA GLU A 122 0.91 -10.84 -27.57
C GLU A 122 1.55 -10.63 -28.95
N PHE A 123 2.81 -10.16 -28.97
CA PHE A 123 3.54 -9.90 -30.19
C PHE A 123 5.04 -10.17 -30.00
N CYS A 124 5.66 -10.90 -30.93
CA CYS A 124 7.10 -11.11 -30.99
C CYS A 124 7.64 -10.70 -32.35
N SER A 125 8.83 -10.10 -32.37
CA SER A 125 9.49 -9.63 -33.57
C SER A 125 11.00 -9.74 -33.49
N GLN A 126 11.64 -9.87 -34.65
CA GLN A 126 13.10 -9.91 -34.77
C GLN A 126 13.53 -9.29 -36.11
N ALA A 127 14.50 -8.38 -36.08
CA ALA A 127 14.97 -7.72 -37.29
C ALA A 127 16.22 -8.40 -37.87
N VAL A 128 16.29 -8.44 -39.20
CA VAL A 128 17.42 -8.97 -39.97
C VAL A 128 17.91 -7.93 -40.95
N ARG A 129 19.24 -7.82 -41.07
CA ARG A 129 19.89 -6.97 -42.06
C ARG A 129 20.96 -7.76 -42.82
N TYR A 130 20.94 -7.66 -44.14
CA TYR A 130 21.94 -8.26 -45.02
C TYR A 130 22.62 -7.20 -45.88
N ASN A 131 23.95 -7.14 -45.80
CA ASN A 131 24.78 -6.24 -46.59
C ASN A 131 25.58 -7.08 -47.59
N CYS A 132 25.47 -6.77 -48.89
CA CYS A 132 26.09 -7.57 -49.94
C CYS A 132 26.99 -6.74 -50.86
N ARG A 133 27.94 -7.45 -51.45
CA ARG A 133 28.75 -7.01 -52.58
C ARG A 133 28.79 -8.16 -53.57
N MET A 134 28.06 -8.04 -54.69
CA MET A 134 27.90 -9.11 -55.68
C MET A 134 27.58 -10.48 -55.04
N ALA A 135 26.66 -10.49 -54.07
CA ALA A 135 26.30 -11.69 -53.31
C ALA A 135 24.77 -11.78 -53.18
N PRO A 136 24.08 -12.25 -54.24
CA PRO A 136 22.64 -12.38 -54.24
C PRO A 136 22.17 -13.44 -53.23
N LEU A 137 21.03 -13.20 -52.59
CA LEU A 137 20.41 -14.10 -51.60
C LEU A 137 19.72 -15.27 -52.31
N ARG A 138 19.08 -15.00 -53.45
CA ARG A 138 18.32 -15.97 -54.27
C ARG A 138 17.42 -16.90 -53.45
N PHE A 139 16.52 -16.29 -52.69
CA PHE A 139 15.49 -17.00 -51.92
C PHE A 139 14.59 -17.85 -52.83
N ASP A 140 14.27 -17.35 -54.02
CA ASP A 140 13.49 -18.04 -55.06
C ASP A 140 14.13 -19.36 -55.52
N GLN A 141 15.45 -19.50 -55.41
CA GLN A 141 16.21 -20.67 -55.80
C GLN A 141 16.66 -21.52 -54.61
N MET A 142 16.17 -21.22 -53.40
CA MET A 142 16.59 -21.89 -52.15
C MET A 142 18.12 -21.92 -51.98
N LYS A 143 18.80 -20.84 -52.37
CA LYS A 143 20.26 -20.70 -52.14
C LYS A 143 20.57 -20.12 -50.77
N THR A 144 19.66 -19.33 -50.23
CA THR A 144 19.64 -18.86 -48.86
C THR A 144 18.25 -19.12 -48.30
N TRP A 145 18.14 -19.58 -47.07
CA TRP A 145 16.85 -19.69 -46.36
C TRP A 145 17.06 -19.69 -44.86
N PHE A 146 15.96 -19.54 -44.13
CA PHE A 146 15.92 -19.51 -42.68
C PHE A 146 15.03 -20.63 -42.15
N THR A 147 15.30 -21.03 -40.92
CA THR A 147 14.36 -21.81 -40.13
C THR A 147 14.06 -21.08 -38.83
N SER A 148 12.78 -20.96 -38.48
CA SER A 148 12.39 -20.48 -37.15
C SER A 148 12.44 -21.60 -36.11
N ILE A 149 12.31 -21.24 -34.83
CA ILE A 149 12.16 -22.21 -33.73
C ILE A 149 10.89 -23.07 -33.88
N SER A 150 9.91 -22.62 -34.68
CA SER A 150 8.67 -23.35 -35.00
C SER A 150 8.85 -24.34 -36.15
N ASN A 151 10.09 -24.58 -36.59
CA ASN A 151 10.44 -25.38 -37.78
C ASN A 151 9.79 -24.87 -39.07
N GLU A 152 9.41 -23.60 -39.11
CA GLU A 152 8.95 -22.97 -40.34
C GLU A 152 10.17 -22.70 -41.21
N PHE A 153 10.14 -23.21 -42.44
CA PHE A 153 11.11 -22.90 -43.48
C PHE A 153 10.60 -21.71 -44.27
N PHE A 154 11.40 -20.66 -44.36
CA PHE A 154 11.03 -19.48 -45.13
C PHE A 154 12.24 -18.87 -45.81
N GLY A 155 11.99 -18.31 -46.98
CA GLY A 155 13.01 -17.68 -47.82
C GLY A 155 12.60 -16.25 -48.12
N GLY A 156 12.76 -15.34 -47.17
CA GLY A 156 12.38 -13.94 -47.39
C GLY A 156 12.51 -13.12 -46.12
N PHE A 157 12.37 -11.79 -46.26
CA PHE A 157 12.50 -10.82 -45.17
C PHE A 157 11.15 -10.19 -44.79
N GLY A 158 10.30 -10.93 -44.06
CA GLY A 158 9.08 -10.39 -43.44
C GLY A 158 7.86 -10.24 -44.38
N GLY A 159 7.64 -11.20 -45.28
CA GLY A 159 6.57 -11.14 -46.28
C GLY A 159 6.36 -12.47 -47.01
N ILE A 160 6.17 -12.41 -48.33
CA ILE A 160 6.01 -13.58 -49.20
C ILE A 160 7.37 -14.25 -49.45
N ASP A 161 7.42 -15.59 -49.45
CA ASP A 161 8.60 -16.34 -49.85
C ASP A 161 9.13 -15.91 -51.22
N GLY A 162 10.45 -15.77 -51.32
CA GLY A 162 11.18 -15.27 -52.48
C GLY A 162 11.38 -13.75 -52.51
N THR A 163 10.91 -12.99 -51.50
CA THR A 163 10.92 -11.52 -51.54
C THR A 163 11.50 -10.85 -50.28
N CYS A 164 11.93 -9.60 -50.44
CA CYS A 164 12.29 -8.67 -49.37
C CYS A 164 11.04 -7.86 -48.93
N PRO A 165 11.02 -7.15 -47.78
CA PRO A 165 9.77 -6.78 -47.11
C PRO A 165 8.77 -6.06 -48.01
N CYS A 166 7.51 -6.41 -47.81
CA CYS A 166 6.38 -5.89 -48.57
C CYS A 166 5.82 -4.64 -47.89
N ASP A 167 5.58 -3.59 -48.67
CA ASP A 167 4.81 -2.42 -48.22
C ASP A 167 3.45 -2.44 -48.92
N ASN A 168 2.35 -2.34 -48.16
CA ASN A 168 0.97 -2.38 -48.66
C ASN A 168 0.68 -3.53 -49.64
N ASN A 169 1.06 -4.78 -49.30
CA ASN A 169 0.90 -5.99 -50.13
C ASN A 169 1.61 -5.98 -51.50
N LYS A 170 2.55 -5.06 -51.74
CA LYS A 170 3.45 -5.10 -52.90
C LYS A 170 4.85 -5.48 -52.45
N CYS A 171 5.24 -6.70 -52.75
CA CYS A 171 6.56 -7.24 -52.43
C CYS A 171 7.54 -6.97 -53.58
N SER A 172 8.79 -6.64 -53.26
CA SER A 172 9.84 -6.36 -54.24
C SER A 172 10.95 -7.41 -54.19
N LYS A 173 11.67 -7.59 -55.31
CA LYS A 173 12.90 -8.39 -55.31
C LYS A 173 13.94 -7.76 -54.39
N CYS A 174 14.74 -8.58 -53.74
CA CYS A 174 15.81 -8.10 -52.85
C CYS A 174 16.84 -7.30 -53.65
N ASN A 175 17.33 -6.20 -53.05
CA ASN A 175 18.30 -5.33 -53.70
C ASN A 175 19.60 -6.08 -54.02
N CYS A 176 20.00 -6.98 -53.14
CA CYS A 176 21.19 -7.80 -53.30
C CYS A 176 21.14 -8.79 -54.47
N ASP A 177 19.94 -9.12 -54.97
CA ASP A 177 19.80 -10.02 -56.11
C ASP A 177 20.16 -9.36 -57.46
N ASN A 178 20.30 -8.02 -57.49
CA ASN A 178 20.65 -7.25 -58.69
C ASN A 178 22.18 -7.17 -58.95
N GLY A 179 23.02 -7.81 -58.12
CA GLY A 179 24.45 -7.98 -58.41
C GLY A 179 25.37 -6.77 -58.14
N GLY A 180 24.96 -5.82 -57.28
CA GLY A 180 25.74 -4.64 -56.87
C GLY A 180 26.26 -4.67 -55.42
N THR A 181 26.64 -3.50 -54.89
CA THR A 181 26.88 -3.29 -53.45
C THR A 181 25.67 -2.61 -52.83
N THR A 182 24.85 -3.36 -52.10
CA THR A 182 23.55 -2.91 -51.56
C THR A 182 23.28 -3.52 -50.18
N SER A 183 22.12 -3.19 -49.59
CA SER A 183 21.65 -3.77 -48.35
C SER A 183 20.16 -4.06 -48.40
N ASP A 184 19.75 -5.13 -47.72
CA ASP A 184 18.37 -5.51 -47.50
C ASP A 184 18.10 -5.57 -45.97
N TYR A 185 16.90 -5.17 -45.57
CA TYR A 185 16.44 -5.15 -44.18
C TYR A 185 15.04 -5.76 -44.12
N GLY A 186 14.68 -6.45 -43.04
CA GLY A 186 13.30 -6.83 -42.79
C GLY A 186 13.01 -7.12 -41.32
N LEU A 187 11.74 -6.97 -40.94
CA LEU A 187 11.21 -7.30 -39.63
C LEU A 187 10.41 -8.60 -39.71
N MET A 188 10.92 -9.65 -39.07
CA MET A 188 10.24 -10.93 -38.96
C MET A 188 9.24 -10.88 -37.81
N THR A 189 8.06 -11.47 -38.00
CA THR A 189 6.98 -11.55 -37.00
C THR A 189 6.24 -12.88 -37.16
N GLY A 190 5.32 -13.20 -36.24
CA GLY A 190 4.50 -14.41 -36.35
C GLY A 190 5.34 -15.70 -36.34
N ASP A 191 5.18 -16.55 -37.34
CA ASP A 191 5.84 -17.86 -37.39
C ASP A 191 7.32 -17.84 -37.77
N GLN A 192 7.78 -16.72 -38.34
CA GLN A 192 9.15 -16.50 -38.80
C GLN A 192 10.14 -16.16 -37.67
N VAL A 193 9.66 -16.02 -36.43
CA VAL A 193 10.49 -15.73 -35.24
C VAL A 193 10.34 -16.78 -34.15
N PRO A 194 11.36 -16.97 -33.29
CA PRO A 194 12.75 -16.49 -33.43
C PRO A 194 13.52 -17.29 -34.49
N ILE A 195 14.50 -16.68 -35.14
CA ILE A 195 15.34 -17.34 -36.15
C ILE A 195 16.31 -18.33 -35.49
N ARG A 196 16.23 -19.60 -35.87
CA ARG A 196 17.05 -20.69 -35.33
C ARG A 196 18.22 -21.07 -36.24
N GLY A 197 17.95 -21.21 -37.53
CA GLY A 197 18.92 -21.66 -38.53
C GLY A 197 19.01 -20.68 -39.68
N ILE A 198 20.24 -20.44 -40.13
CA ILE A 198 20.53 -19.67 -41.35
C ILE A 198 21.34 -20.58 -42.27
N TYR A 199 20.82 -20.82 -43.46
CA TYR A 199 21.39 -21.76 -44.41
C TYR A 199 21.80 -21.02 -45.67
N ARG A 200 22.96 -21.41 -46.21
CA ARG A 200 23.43 -20.91 -47.50
C ARG A 200 24.19 -21.99 -48.25
N LEU A 201 23.88 -22.11 -49.54
CA LEU A 201 24.61 -22.96 -50.48
C LEU A 201 25.71 -22.19 -51.19
N SER A 202 26.84 -22.84 -51.39
CA SER A 202 28.01 -22.29 -52.06
C SER A 202 27.69 -21.92 -53.50
N ASP A 203 28.16 -20.74 -53.87
CA ASP A 203 28.12 -20.22 -55.22
C ASP A 203 29.47 -19.54 -55.49
N PRO A 204 30.34 -20.13 -56.32
CA PRO A 204 31.66 -19.58 -56.60
C PRO A 204 31.63 -18.27 -57.41
N SER A 205 30.46 -17.85 -57.91
CA SER A 205 30.27 -16.61 -58.67
C SER A 205 30.09 -15.36 -57.79
N VAL A 206 29.97 -15.51 -56.47
CA VAL A 206 29.68 -14.40 -55.52
C VAL A 206 30.94 -13.84 -54.86
N ASP A 207 30.95 -12.55 -54.51
CA ASP A 207 32.06 -11.91 -53.79
C ASP A 207 31.88 -12.02 -52.27
N ARG A 208 31.10 -11.14 -51.61
CA ARG A 208 30.90 -11.17 -50.15
C ARG A 208 29.52 -10.72 -49.69
N GLY A 209 29.01 -11.34 -48.63
CA GLY A 209 27.74 -10.98 -48.00
C GLY A 209 27.79 -11.15 -46.48
N TYR A 210 27.27 -10.18 -45.75
CA TYR A 210 27.28 -10.10 -44.29
C TYR A 210 25.86 -9.97 -43.76
N ILE A 211 25.50 -10.80 -42.78
CA ILE A 211 24.21 -10.73 -42.11
C ILE A 211 24.37 -10.25 -40.67
N THR A 212 23.39 -9.48 -40.20
CA THR A 212 23.23 -9.03 -38.82
C THR A 212 21.84 -9.38 -38.36
N LEU A 213 21.74 -9.94 -37.15
CA LEU A 213 20.49 -10.30 -36.51
C LEU A 213 20.35 -9.45 -35.24
N ASP A 214 19.18 -8.86 -35.04
CA ASP A 214 18.86 -8.13 -33.82
C ASP A 214 18.28 -9.10 -32.75
N PRO A 215 18.25 -8.71 -31.46
CA PRO A 215 17.64 -9.50 -30.41
C PRO A 215 16.17 -9.86 -30.71
N LEU A 216 15.70 -10.98 -30.17
CA LEU A 216 14.27 -11.28 -30.15
C LEU A 216 13.58 -10.33 -29.17
N ILE A 217 12.52 -9.67 -29.61
CA ILE A 217 11.73 -8.74 -28.79
C ILE A 217 10.29 -9.23 -28.76
N CYS A 218 9.81 -9.60 -27.57
CA CYS A 218 8.43 -9.99 -27.31
C CYS A 218 7.75 -8.98 -26.36
N SER A 219 6.48 -8.68 -26.59
CA SER A 219 5.70 -7.70 -25.82
C SER A 219 4.26 -8.16 -25.64
N GLY A 220 3.61 -7.65 -24.59
CA GLY A 220 2.23 -8.02 -24.22
C GLY A 220 2.12 -9.47 -23.72
N SER A 221 0.95 -9.83 -23.19
CA SER A 221 0.67 -11.20 -22.71
C SER A 221 -0.59 -11.73 -23.40
N ALA A 222 -0.47 -12.83 -24.15
CA ALA A 222 -1.57 -13.40 -24.90
C ALA A 222 -2.69 -13.92 -23.96
N GLY A 223 -3.95 -13.61 -24.27
CA GLY A 223 -5.11 -14.04 -23.47
C GLY A 223 -5.42 -13.16 -22.24
N GLN A 224 -4.59 -12.15 -21.96
CA GLN A 224 -4.90 -11.08 -21.01
C GLN A 224 -5.31 -9.83 -21.79
N SER A 225 -6.61 -9.58 -21.94
CA SER A 225 -7.08 -8.20 -22.13
C SER A 225 -6.64 -7.35 -20.93
N ASP A 226 -6.51 -6.05 -21.11
CA ASP A 226 -6.04 -5.16 -20.05
C ASP A 226 -6.74 -5.40 -18.70
N ALA A 227 -5.91 -5.50 -17.66
CA ALA A 227 -6.23 -6.09 -16.37
C ALA A 227 -7.36 -5.34 -15.65
N TYR A 228 -8.50 -5.99 -15.51
CA TYR A 228 -9.43 -5.71 -14.41
C TYR A 228 -9.22 -6.75 -13.30
N THR A 229 -7.99 -6.89 -12.80
CA THR A 229 -7.74 -7.65 -11.56
C THR A 229 -8.16 -6.79 -10.37
N MET A 230 -9.24 -7.17 -9.70
CA MET A 230 -9.64 -6.48 -8.47
C MET A 230 -9.01 -7.20 -7.26
N THR A 231 -8.10 -6.52 -6.57
CA THR A 231 -7.59 -7.04 -5.28
C THR A 231 -8.51 -6.59 -4.13
N ILE A 232 -9.18 -7.57 -3.52
CA ILE A 232 -10.05 -7.40 -2.36
C ILE A 232 -9.16 -7.47 -1.09
N ARG A 233 -8.30 -6.47 -0.91
CA ARG A 233 -7.31 -6.40 0.19
C ARG A 233 -7.79 -6.28 1.67
N LYS A 234 -8.91 -5.72 2.09
CA LYS A 234 -10.14 -5.44 1.40
C LYS A 234 -11.21 -6.46 1.62
N GLN A 235 -11.22 -7.38 2.62
CA GLN A 235 -12.08 -8.60 2.72
C GLN A 235 -13.51 -8.47 2.14
N PHE A 236 -14.02 -7.25 1.99
CA PHE A 236 -15.37 -6.92 1.61
C PHE A 236 -15.57 -5.82 0.54
N ASN A 237 -14.54 -5.31 -0.15
CA ASN A 237 -14.77 -4.36 -1.26
C ASN A 237 -15.49 -5.07 -2.41
N VAL A 238 -16.67 -4.56 -2.78
CA VAL A 238 -17.47 -5.09 -3.88
C VAL A 238 -16.92 -4.69 -5.23
N ALA A 239 -16.48 -5.68 -6.02
CA ALA A 239 -16.52 -5.55 -7.48
C ALA A 239 -17.92 -5.87 -7.94
N GLU A 240 -18.41 -5.01 -8.81
CA GLU A 240 -19.42 -5.36 -9.76
C GLU A 240 -18.71 -6.04 -10.96
N ILE A 241 -19.12 -7.26 -11.31
CA ILE A 241 -18.46 -8.04 -12.38
C ILE A 241 -19.22 -7.87 -13.69
N GLY A 242 -20.56 -7.91 -13.66
CA GLY A 242 -21.41 -7.79 -14.85
C GLY A 242 -22.53 -8.82 -14.88
N ASN A 243 -23.16 -8.96 -16.05
CA ASN A 243 -24.26 -9.91 -16.29
C ASN A 243 -23.74 -11.27 -16.75
N TRP A 244 -24.28 -12.35 -16.20
CA TRP A 244 -24.03 -13.72 -16.61
C TRP A 244 -25.29 -14.36 -17.19
N ASP A 245 -25.13 -15.05 -18.32
CA ASP A 245 -26.19 -15.62 -19.15
C ASP A 245 -26.17 -17.17 -19.21
N GLY A 246 -25.34 -17.82 -18.39
CA GLY A 246 -25.24 -19.28 -18.34
C GLY A 246 -24.06 -19.89 -19.11
N ASN A 247 -23.20 -19.07 -19.74
CA ASN A 247 -21.96 -19.50 -20.40
C ASN A 247 -20.86 -19.88 -19.39
N ILE A 248 -19.70 -20.38 -19.86
CA ILE A 248 -18.55 -20.70 -18.99
C ILE A 248 -18.19 -19.50 -18.11
N LEU A 249 -18.19 -19.73 -16.81
CA LEU A 249 -17.72 -18.79 -15.81
C LEU A 249 -16.34 -19.25 -15.34
N SER A 250 -15.31 -18.44 -15.59
CA SER A 250 -13.94 -18.70 -15.14
C SER A 250 -13.36 -17.45 -14.50
N PHE A 251 -12.83 -17.58 -13.29
CA PHE A 251 -12.12 -16.50 -12.61
C PHE A 251 -11.03 -17.06 -11.71
N GLU A 252 -10.07 -16.21 -11.38
CA GLU A 252 -8.99 -16.54 -10.47
C GLU A 252 -9.17 -15.76 -9.16
N PHE A 253 -8.93 -16.42 -8.04
CA PHE A 253 -8.97 -15.85 -6.72
C PHE A 253 -7.73 -16.27 -5.94
N ARG A 254 -7.29 -15.44 -5.01
CA ARG A 254 -6.33 -15.85 -3.98
C ARG A 254 -6.81 -15.31 -2.66
N THR A 255 -6.68 -16.09 -1.61
CA THR A 255 -7.18 -15.71 -0.30
C THR A 255 -6.39 -16.43 0.78
N TYR A 256 -6.27 -15.80 1.95
CA TYR A 256 -5.80 -16.46 3.18
C TYR A 256 -6.97 -16.80 4.13
N LEU A 257 -8.20 -16.43 3.77
CA LEU A 257 -9.36 -16.61 4.63
C LEU A 257 -9.74 -18.08 4.70
N GLU A 258 -10.01 -18.58 5.90
CA GLU A 258 -10.59 -19.94 6.04
C GLU A 258 -11.99 -20.01 5.45
N SER A 259 -12.75 -18.92 5.45
CA SER A 259 -14.07 -18.86 4.82
C SER A 259 -14.21 -17.59 3.99
N ALA A 260 -14.72 -17.73 2.77
CA ALA A 260 -14.90 -16.62 1.85
C ALA A 260 -16.05 -16.89 0.86
N THR A 261 -16.89 -15.88 0.63
CA THR A 261 -17.77 -15.86 -0.53
C THR A 261 -16.97 -15.31 -1.71
N LEU A 262 -16.70 -16.16 -2.70
CA LEU A 262 -15.85 -15.82 -3.83
C LEU A 262 -16.64 -15.14 -4.95
N LEU A 263 -17.92 -15.50 -5.08
CA LEU A 263 -18.83 -14.92 -6.06
C LEU A 263 -20.27 -15.09 -5.57
N SER A 264 -21.08 -14.03 -5.67
CA SER A 264 -22.52 -14.12 -5.42
C SER A 264 -23.29 -13.14 -6.30
N SER A 265 -24.47 -13.53 -6.75
CA SER A 265 -25.38 -12.64 -7.46
C SER A 265 -26.26 -11.80 -6.52
N LYS A 266 -26.77 -10.67 -7.01
CA LYS A 266 -27.62 -9.74 -6.24
C LYS A 266 -28.88 -10.38 -5.65
N ASP A 267 -29.41 -11.38 -6.32
CA ASP A 267 -30.60 -12.18 -5.95
C ASP A 267 -30.25 -13.53 -5.30
N SER A 268 -28.96 -13.79 -5.07
CA SER A 268 -28.43 -15.08 -4.59
C SER A 268 -28.77 -16.29 -5.47
N PHE A 269 -29.10 -16.06 -6.75
CA PHE A 269 -29.31 -17.11 -7.75
C PHE A 269 -28.11 -18.04 -7.92
N ILE A 270 -26.89 -17.49 -7.95
CA ILE A 270 -25.64 -18.27 -7.97
C ILE A 270 -24.73 -17.79 -6.86
N THR A 271 -24.19 -18.74 -6.08
CA THR A 271 -23.25 -18.45 -5.01
C THR A 271 -22.13 -19.50 -5.02
N ILE A 272 -20.88 -19.01 -4.96
CA ILE A 272 -19.67 -19.82 -4.81
C ILE A 272 -19.01 -19.43 -3.50
N THR A 273 -18.98 -20.37 -2.56
CA THR A 273 -18.46 -20.15 -1.21
C THR A 273 -17.40 -21.17 -0.89
N MET A 274 -16.32 -20.71 -0.27
CA MET A 274 -15.31 -21.55 0.35
C MET A 274 -15.53 -21.55 1.86
N LEU A 275 -15.67 -22.73 2.46
CA LEU A 275 -15.69 -22.94 3.91
C LEU A 275 -14.60 -23.95 4.26
N GLU A 276 -13.56 -23.45 4.89
CA GLU A 276 -12.30 -24.13 5.20
C GLU A 276 -11.65 -24.75 3.96
N ARG A 277 -11.96 -26.03 3.70
CA ARG A 277 -11.43 -26.81 2.58
C ARG A 277 -12.52 -27.17 1.57
N THR A 278 -13.79 -26.90 1.87
CA THR A 278 -14.90 -27.29 1.00
C THR A 278 -15.38 -26.08 0.21
N PHE A 279 -15.49 -26.26 -1.09
CA PHE A 279 -16.08 -25.31 -2.02
C PHE A 279 -17.50 -25.74 -2.32
N TYR A 280 -18.42 -24.79 -2.24
CA TYR A 280 -19.83 -24.99 -2.51
C TYR A 280 -20.22 -24.16 -3.72
N LEU A 281 -20.82 -24.81 -4.71
CA LEU A 281 -21.52 -24.17 -5.82
C LEU A 281 -23.01 -24.39 -5.62
N GLN A 282 -23.73 -23.28 -5.41
CA GLN A 282 -25.18 -23.27 -5.31
C GLN A 282 -25.74 -22.48 -6.48
N ILE A 283 -26.61 -23.11 -7.28
CA ILE A 283 -27.37 -22.45 -8.34
C ILE A 283 -28.85 -22.75 -8.09
N HIS A 284 -29.59 -21.71 -7.72
CA HIS A 284 -30.99 -21.81 -7.28
C HIS A 284 -31.17 -22.75 -6.06
N ASN A 285 -32.40 -23.15 -5.75
CA ASN A 285 -32.66 -24.22 -4.75
C ASN A 285 -32.57 -25.65 -5.34
N GLN A 286 -31.96 -25.82 -6.51
CA GLN A 286 -31.99 -27.09 -7.27
C GLN A 286 -30.61 -27.72 -7.47
N ILE A 287 -29.55 -26.93 -7.60
CA ILE A 287 -28.18 -27.42 -7.82
C ILE A 287 -27.33 -27.03 -6.61
N ASN A 288 -26.79 -28.04 -5.92
CA ASN A 288 -25.89 -27.86 -4.79
C ASN A 288 -24.74 -28.87 -4.91
N LEU A 289 -23.60 -28.40 -5.38
CA LEU A 289 -22.39 -29.22 -5.54
C LEU A 289 -21.38 -28.81 -4.49
N SER A 290 -20.75 -29.79 -3.86
CA SER A 290 -19.60 -29.59 -3.00
C SER A 290 -18.36 -30.26 -3.59
N LEU A 291 -17.23 -29.59 -3.44
CA LEU A 291 -15.94 -29.99 -3.95
C LEU A 291 -14.92 -29.79 -2.85
N ILE A 292 -14.09 -30.79 -2.56
CA ILE A 292 -13.04 -30.69 -1.55
C ILE A 292 -11.69 -30.87 -2.25
N PRO A 293 -10.94 -29.79 -2.50
CA PRO A 293 -9.63 -29.88 -3.11
C PRO A 293 -8.62 -30.65 -2.24
N GLN A 294 -7.62 -31.25 -2.89
CA GLN A 294 -6.59 -32.05 -2.22
C GLN A 294 -5.69 -31.21 -1.29
N SER A 295 -5.52 -29.92 -1.58
CA SER A 295 -4.89 -28.95 -0.69
C SER A 295 -5.92 -27.91 -0.25
N ARG A 296 -5.66 -27.23 0.87
CA ARG A 296 -6.42 -26.02 1.18
C ARG A 296 -6.14 -24.96 0.11
N LYS A 297 -7.14 -24.15 -0.20
CA LYS A 297 -7.11 -23.11 -1.24
C LYS A 297 -7.25 -21.70 -0.66
N ASN A 298 -6.93 -21.61 0.62
CA ASN A 298 -6.73 -20.38 1.36
C ASN A 298 -5.24 -20.17 1.68
N ASP A 299 -4.37 -20.60 0.77
CA ASP A 299 -2.92 -20.58 0.92
C ASP A 299 -2.28 -19.28 0.39
N GLY A 300 -3.12 -18.34 -0.07
CA GLY A 300 -2.71 -17.05 -0.63
C GLY A 300 -2.17 -17.09 -2.05
N TYR A 301 -2.10 -18.27 -2.68
CA TYR A 301 -1.78 -18.40 -4.09
C TYR A 301 -3.03 -18.20 -4.95
N TRP A 302 -2.80 -17.83 -6.20
CA TRP A 302 -3.88 -17.78 -7.18
C TRP A 302 -4.38 -19.18 -7.45
N HIS A 303 -5.69 -19.31 -7.33
CA HIS A 303 -6.46 -20.48 -7.61
C HIS A 303 -7.52 -20.13 -8.64
N ARG A 304 -7.80 -21.05 -9.55
CA ARG A 304 -8.76 -20.84 -10.61
C ARG A 304 -10.03 -21.61 -10.33
N ILE A 305 -11.16 -20.93 -10.45
CA ILE A 305 -12.49 -21.53 -10.43
C ILE A 305 -13.05 -21.54 -11.84
N ILE A 306 -13.58 -22.69 -12.24
CA ILE A 306 -14.30 -22.84 -13.51
C ILE A 306 -15.65 -23.50 -13.23
N VAL A 307 -16.72 -22.89 -13.73
CA VAL A 307 -18.05 -23.47 -13.84
C VAL A 307 -18.39 -23.54 -15.33
N ASP A 308 -18.51 -24.75 -15.85
CA ASP A 308 -18.84 -25.01 -17.26
C ASP A 308 -20.15 -25.79 -17.33
N ILE A 309 -21.14 -25.24 -18.03
CA ILE A 309 -22.47 -25.84 -18.18
C ILE A 309 -22.66 -26.15 -19.67
N ARG A 310 -22.69 -27.44 -20.02
CA ARG A 310 -22.84 -27.91 -21.40
C ARG A 310 -23.71 -29.15 -21.46
N ASP A 311 -24.63 -29.18 -22.42
CA ASP A 311 -25.35 -30.39 -22.85
C ASP A 311 -25.95 -31.22 -21.69
N GLY A 312 -26.66 -30.56 -20.77
CA GLY A 312 -27.29 -31.24 -19.62
C GLY A 312 -26.31 -31.73 -18.56
N SER A 313 -25.09 -31.18 -18.52
CA SER A 313 -24.10 -31.43 -17.49
C SER A 313 -23.50 -30.12 -16.96
N ILE A 314 -23.10 -30.13 -15.70
CA ILE A 314 -22.36 -29.05 -15.06
C ILE A 314 -21.04 -29.61 -14.55
N ARG A 315 -19.95 -28.90 -14.86
CA ARG A 315 -18.59 -29.16 -14.36
C ARG A 315 -18.18 -27.99 -13.47
N PHE A 316 -17.81 -28.30 -12.23
CA PHE A 316 -17.27 -27.34 -11.27
C PHE A 316 -15.85 -27.74 -10.90
N SER A 317 -14.88 -26.84 -11.09
CA SER A 317 -13.49 -27.09 -10.72
C SER A 317 -12.89 -25.96 -9.90
N VAL A 318 -12.01 -26.35 -8.98
CA VAL A 318 -11.11 -25.47 -8.23
C VAL A 318 -9.71 -26.01 -8.42
N ASP A 319 -8.90 -25.25 -9.16
CA ASP A 319 -7.64 -25.70 -9.76
C ASP A 319 -7.85 -27.04 -10.48
N ASP A 320 -7.14 -28.07 -10.04
CA ASP A 320 -7.11 -29.41 -10.64
C ASP A 320 -8.23 -30.31 -10.09
N THR A 321 -8.95 -29.88 -9.06
CA THR A 321 -10.01 -30.71 -8.46
C THR A 321 -11.32 -30.42 -9.17
N VAL A 322 -11.97 -31.45 -9.72
CA VAL A 322 -13.17 -31.33 -10.57
C VAL A 322 -14.30 -32.19 -10.02
N ILE A 323 -15.52 -31.68 -10.05
CA ILE A 323 -16.76 -32.45 -9.88
C ILE A 323 -17.70 -32.20 -11.08
N THR A 324 -18.38 -33.25 -11.53
CA THR A 324 -19.34 -33.16 -12.64
C THR A 324 -20.69 -33.73 -12.19
N ALA A 325 -21.79 -33.09 -12.58
CA ALA A 325 -23.14 -33.56 -12.31
C ALA A 325 -24.04 -33.42 -13.54
N VAL A 326 -24.99 -34.35 -13.69
CA VAL A 326 -26.01 -34.31 -14.74
C VAL A 326 -27.18 -33.44 -14.28
N ILE A 327 -27.61 -32.50 -15.12
CA ILE A 327 -28.70 -31.56 -14.85
C ILE A 327 -29.76 -31.63 -15.95
N LYS A 328 -31.00 -31.27 -15.62
CA LYS A 328 -32.04 -31.11 -16.64
C LYS A 328 -31.71 -29.90 -17.53
N HIS A 329 -32.20 -29.90 -18.76
CA HIS A 329 -32.02 -28.76 -19.65
C HIS A 329 -32.66 -27.52 -19.02
N HIS A 330 -31.84 -26.52 -18.69
CA HIS A 330 -32.25 -25.27 -18.07
C HIS A 330 -31.82 -24.08 -18.96
N THR A 331 -32.69 -23.09 -19.07
CA THR A 331 -32.39 -21.79 -19.70
C THR A 331 -32.20 -20.74 -18.61
N PHE A 332 -31.02 -20.13 -18.55
CA PHE A 332 -30.67 -19.11 -17.56
C PHE A 332 -31.14 -17.73 -18.02
N SER A 333 -31.74 -16.94 -17.12
CA SER A 333 -31.96 -15.51 -17.33
C SER A 333 -30.70 -14.73 -16.94
N SER A 334 -30.43 -13.60 -17.61
CA SER A 334 -29.31 -12.72 -17.30
C SER A 334 -29.34 -12.26 -15.83
N THR A 335 -28.29 -12.58 -15.05
CA THR A 335 -28.16 -12.25 -13.63
C THR A 335 -26.89 -11.44 -13.35
N TYR A 336 -26.96 -10.43 -12.46
CA TYR A 336 -25.84 -9.54 -12.11
C TYR A 336 -24.95 -10.11 -10.98
N LEU A 337 -23.63 -10.16 -11.20
CA LEU A 337 -22.64 -10.78 -10.31
C LEU A 337 -21.79 -9.77 -9.52
N SER A 338 -21.46 -10.06 -8.25
CA SER A 338 -20.66 -9.20 -7.35
C SER A 338 -19.81 -9.95 -6.30
N ILE A 339 -18.86 -9.28 -5.61
CA ILE A 339 -17.95 -9.90 -4.60
C ILE A 339 -17.75 -9.07 -3.30
N GLY A 340 -18.32 -9.37 -2.12
CA GLY A 340 -17.89 -8.80 -0.80
C GLY A 340 -19.01 -8.26 0.14
N ILE A 341 -18.72 -7.96 1.42
CA ILE A 341 -19.73 -7.53 2.44
C ILE A 341 -19.98 -6.02 2.55
N ASN A 342 -19.21 -5.16 1.85
CA ASN A 342 -19.32 -3.71 2.05
C ASN A 342 -20.52 -3.08 1.33
N TYR A 343 -20.99 -3.65 0.21
CA TYR A 343 -21.97 -2.98 -0.65
C TYR A 343 -23.37 -3.00 -0.07
N GLY A 344 -24.00 -1.82 -0.04
CA GLY A 344 -25.34 -1.66 0.47
C GLY A 344 -25.41 -1.89 1.97
N THR A 345 -24.35 -1.59 2.73
CA THR A 345 -24.33 -1.61 4.21
C THR A 345 -23.88 -0.27 4.80
N GLU A 346 -23.71 0.74 3.95
CA GLU A 346 -23.19 2.05 4.31
C GLU A 346 -24.16 2.81 5.22
N VAL A 347 -23.59 3.42 6.25
CA VAL A 347 -24.24 4.42 7.09
C VAL A 347 -23.32 5.63 7.25
N SER A 348 -23.91 6.83 7.34
CA SER A 348 -23.20 8.08 7.60
C SER A 348 -23.65 8.72 8.91
N PHE A 349 -22.70 9.23 9.69
CA PHE A 349 -22.87 9.83 11.01
C PHE A 349 -22.69 11.34 10.91
N HIS A 350 -23.72 12.10 11.29
CA HIS A 350 -23.85 13.55 11.02
C HIS A 350 -23.83 14.42 12.27
N ASP A 351 -23.60 13.85 13.46
CA ASP A 351 -23.57 14.57 14.71
C ASP A 351 -22.51 14.00 15.66
N SER A 352 -21.62 14.85 16.14
CA SER A 352 -20.47 14.42 16.95
C SER A 352 -20.84 14.04 18.38
N LYS A 353 -22.10 14.21 18.80
CA LYS A 353 -22.57 13.92 20.16
C LYS A 353 -23.54 12.75 20.17
N GLU A 354 -24.50 12.75 19.24
CA GLU A 354 -25.62 11.80 19.24
C GLU A 354 -25.52 10.71 18.17
N ALA A 355 -24.67 10.84 17.14
CA ALA A 355 -24.57 9.85 16.07
C ALA A 355 -23.58 8.73 16.41
N PHE A 356 -23.97 7.82 17.30
CA PHE A 356 -23.24 6.57 17.58
C PHE A 356 -24.20 5.40 17.73
N LEU A 357 -23.68 4.17 17.71
CA LEU A 357 -24.48 2.95 17.92
C LEU A 357 -23.96 2.18 19.14
N LYS A 358 -24.87 1.62 19.95
CA LYS A 358 -24.53 0.74 21.08
C LYS A 358 -25.23 -0.61 20.94
N ALA A 359 -24.49 -1.70 21.11
CA ALA A 359 -25.06 -3.05 21.20
C ALA A 359 -24.68 -3.75 22.50
N GLU A 360 -25.65 -4.48 23.05
CA GLU A 360 -25.51 -5.44 24.15
C GLU A 360 -26.36 -6.66 23.76
N ASN A 361 -25.73 -7.68 23.19
CA ASN A 361 -26.44 -8.80 22.56
C ASN A 361 -25.62 -10.11 22.67
N ILE A 362 -26.29 -11.26 22.74
CA ILE A 362 -25.64 -12.58 22.77
C ILE A 362 -24.71 -12.82 21.57
N THR A 363 -25.00 -12.21 20.42
CA THR A 363 -24.18 -12.32 19.20
C THR A 363 -22.77 -11.74 19.36
N ILE A 364 -22.58 -10.78 20.27
CA ILE A 364 -21.29 -10.12 20.55
C ILE A 364 -20.69 -10.51 21.89
N ALA A 365 -21.25 -11.51 22.59
CA ALA A 365 -20.78 -11.94 23.91
C ALA A 365 -19.30 -12.37 23.94
N LYS A 366 -18.74 -12.75 22.78
CA LYS A 366 -17.32 -13.13 22.62
C LYS A 366 -16.52 -12.12 21.78
N ALA A 367 -17.08 -10.96 21.45
CA ALA A 367 -16.49 -10.00 20.52
C ALA A 367 -15.08 -9.55 20.94
N LEU A 368 -14.80 -9.46 22.25
CA LEU A 368 -13.48 -9.09 22.77
C LEU A 368 -12.35 -10.02 22.34
N MET A 369 -12.64 -11.28 21.97
CA MET A 369 -11.66 -12.28 21.52
C MET A 369 -11.88 -12.74 20.08
N GLN A 370 -12.75 -12.06 19.32
CA GLN A 370 -13.05 -12.41 17.93
C GLN A 370 -12.38 -11.44 16.96
N ARG A 371 -12.27 -11.87 15.70
CA ARG A 371 -11.89 -10.98 14.61
C ARG A 371 -12.95 -9.89 14.42
N ILE A 372 -12.52 -8.65 14.18
CA ILE A 372 -13.41 -7.51 13.95
C ILE A 372 -12.99 -6.84 12.65
N ILE A 373 -13.94 -6.59 11.77
CA ILE A 373 -13.68 -5.97 10.46
C ILE A 373 -14.72 -4.90 10.19
N PHE A 374 -14.28 -3.77 9.67
CA PHE A 374 -15.15 -2.70 9.21
C PHE A 374 -14.40 -1.81 8.23
N SER A 375 -15.13 -1.04 7.44
CA SER A 375 -14.56 0.05 6.65
C SER A 375 -15.13 1.38 7.10
N PHE A 376 -14.33 2.44 7.03
CA PHE A 376 -14.76 3.80 7.33
C PHE A 376 -14.20 4.81 6.31
N ARG A 377 -14.78 6.01 6.29
CA ARG A 377 -14.15 7.19 5.67
C ARG A 377 -14.58 8.45 6.41
N THR A 378 -13.67 9.39 6.54
CA THR A 378 -13.88 10.67 7.24
C THR A 378 -12.89 11.72 6.70
N ASP A 379 -13.17 12.99 6.95
CA ASP A 379 -12.25 14.12 6.83
C ASP A 379 -11.75 14.63 8.20
N GLN A 380 -12.19 14.01 9.31
CA GLN A 380 -11.73 14.35 10.65
C GLN A 380 -10.28 13.96 10.86
N ARG A 381 -9.57 14.78 11.64
CA ARG A 381 -8.21 14.50 12.11
C ARG A 381 -8.15 13.30 13.04
N ASP A 382 -9.02 13.31 14.05
CA ASP A 382 -9.11 12.29 15.09
C ASP A 382 -10.57 11.81 15.11
N ALA A 383 -10.80 10.51 15.31
CA ALA A 383 -12.16 9.96 15.38
C ALA A 383 -12.18 8.59 16.07
N LEU A 384 -13.11 8.38 17.00
CA LEU A 384 -13.37 7.08 17.61
C LEU A 384 -14.18 6.20 16.65
N LEU A 385 -13.68 4.99 16.36
CA LEU A 385 -14.30 4.08 15.39
C LEU A 385 -15.03 2.92 16.07
N ILE A 386 -14.33 2.19 16.94
CA ILE A 386 -14.87 1.06 17.70
C ILE A 386 -14.37 1.15 19.14
N TYR A 387 -15.27 0.92 20.09
CA TYR A 387 -14.93 0.70 21.49
C TYR A 387 -15.73 -0.47 22.05
N LEU A 388 -15.05 -1.44 22.63
CA LEU A 388 -15.61 -2.63 23.23
C LEU A 388 -15.14 -2.72 24.67
N HIS A 389 -16.03 -3.05 25.60
CA HIS A 389 -15.60 -3.47 26.93
C HIS A 389 -16.59 -4.43 27.61
N ASP A 390 -16.11 -5.22 28.57
CA ASP A 390 -16.94 -6.08 29.42
C ASP A 390 -17.19 -5.47 30.81
N GLN A 391 -17.87 -6.23 31.67
CA GLN A 391 -18.13 -5.85 33.06
C GLN A 391 -16.87 -5.76 33.95
N LEU A 392 -15.75 -6.36 33.54
CA LEU A 392 -14.49 -6.40 34.28
C LEU A 392 -13.48 -5.35 33.79
N TYR A 393 -13.86 -4.55 32.80
CA TYR A 393 -13.06 -3.52 32.13
C TYR A 393 -11.96 -4.08 31.24
N ASN A 394 -12.13 -5.31 30.76
CA ASN A 394 -11.40 -5.73 29.59
C ASN A 394 -11.93 -4.95 28.39
N PHE A 395 -11.06 -4.33 27.60
CA PHE A 395 -11.46 -3.45 26.53
C PHE A 395 -10.63 -3.61 25.26
N LEU A 396 -11.20 -3.14 24.17
CA LEU A 396 -10.55 -2.95 22.87
C LEU A 396 -11.04 -1.64 22.28
N GLN A 397 -10.12 -0.78 21.87
CA GLN A 397 -10.40 0.54 21.30
C GLN A 397 -9.65 0.69 19.97
N VAL A 398 -10.36 1.15 18.94
CA VAL A 398 -9.76 1.59 17.68
C VAL A 398 -10.18 3.00 17.36
N HIS A 399 -9.20 3.85 17.08
CA HIS A 399 -9.42 5.24 16.70
C HIS A 399 -8.42 5.72 15.65
N LEU A 400 -8.86 6.69 14.85
CA LEU A 400 -8.00 7.50 14.01
C LEU A 400 -7.37 8.60 14.88
N SER A 401 -6.07 8.81 14.73
CA SER A 401 -5.36 9.94 15.31
C SER A 401 -4.49 10.65 14.26
N ASP A 402 -4.42 11.97 14.35
CA ASP A 402 -3.49 12.81 13.59
C ASP A 402 -3.54 12.58 12.06
N HIS A 403 -4.75 12.42 11.52
CA HIS A 403 -5.07 12.15 10.10
C HIS A 403 -4.57 10.83 9.52
N SER A 404 -3.60 10.19 10.16
CA SER A 404 -2.71 9.21 9.51
C SER A 404 -2.37 8.02 10.40
N HIS A 405 -2.61 8.09 11.70
CA HIS A 405 -2.33 6.99 12.62
C HIS A 405 -3.64 6.26 12.92
N MET A 406 -3.69 4.98 12.61
CA MET A 406 -4.74 4.11 13.10
C MET A 406 -4.22 3.40 14.34
N VAL A 407 -4.89 3.59 15.47
CA VAL A 407 -4.40 3.13 16.77
C VAL A 407 -5.33 2.08 17.33
N LEU A 408 -4.78 0.90 17.61
CA LEU A 408 -5.39 -0.15 18.42
C LEU A 408 -4.83 -0.11 19.83
N THR A 409 -5.72 0.01 20.82
CA THR A 409 -5.38 -0.07 22.25
C THR A 409 -6.25 -1.12 22.91
N LEU A 410 -5.64 -2.02 23.67
CA LEU A 410 -6.32 -3.09 24.39
C LEU A 410 -5.54 -3.49 25.65
N ASN A 411 -6.16 -4.29 26.52
CA ASN A 411 -5.50 -4.83 27.71
C ASN A 411 -5.26 -6.35 27.63
N PHE A 412 -4.13 -6.78 28.19
CA PHE A 412 -3.89 -8.15 28.63
C PHE A 412 -3.90 -8.13 30.15
N ASN A 413 -4.91 -8.72 30.77
CA ASN A 413 -5.17 -8.60 32.20
C ASN A 413 -5.14 -7.11 32.63
N ARG A 414 -4.11 -6.65 33.36
CA ARG A 414 -4.00 -5.26 33.82
C ARG A 414 -3.06 -4.39 32.98
N THR A 415 -2.36 -4.96 32.03
CA THR A 415 -1.33 -4.27 31.25
C THR A 415 -1.91 -3.79 29.93
N ILE A 416 -1.65 -2.53 29.57
CA ILE A 416 -2.09 -1.96 28.30
C ILE A 416 -1.06 -2.25 27.20
N TYR A 417 -1.57 -2.71 26.07
CA TYR A 417 -0.82 -2.83 24.83
C TYR A 417 -1.41 -1.91 23.77
N ARG A 418 -0.53 -1.29 22.99
CA ARG A 418 -0.86 -0.35 21.92
C ARG A 418 -0.09 -0.73 20.67
N CYS A 419 -0.75 -0.59 19.54
CA CYS A 419 -0.21 -0.85 18.22
C CYS A 419 -0.79 0.17 17.24
N GLU A 420 0.07 0.74 16.41
CA GLU A 420 -0.31 1.80 15.48
C GLU A 420 0.14 1.50 14.05
N VAL A 421 -0.72 1.80 13.09
CA VAL A 421 -0.42 1.75 11.66
C VAL A 421 -0.43 3.16 11.11
N ILE A 422 0.68 3.56 10.49
CA ILE A 422 0.86 4.90 9.94
C ILE A 422 0.57 4.86 8.44
N ALA A 423 -0.30 5.77 7.98
CA ALA A 423 -0.61 5.92 6.56
C ALA A 423 0.64 6.31 5.75
N LYS A 424 0.74 5.77 4.53
CA LYS A 424 1.74 6.22 3.55
C LYS A 424 1.52 7.70 3.24
N ILE A 425 2.62 8.39 2.95
CA ILE A 425 2.63 9.80 2.55
C ILE A 425 1.65 10.02 1.39
N GLY A 426 0.79 11.03 1.49
CA GLY A 426 -0.23 11.33 0.49
C GLY A 426 -1.42 10.37 0.45
N ASN A 427 -1.50 9.42 1.38
CA ASN A 427 -2.62 8.49 1.54
C ASN A 427 -3.20 8.53 2.96
N GLU A 428 -3.24 9.71 3.56
CA GLU A 428 -3.80 9.94 4.89
C GLU A 428 -5.25 9.39 4.97
N TYR A 429 -5.58 8.83 6.12
CA TYR A 429 -6.88 8.16 6.34
C TYR A 429 -8.05 9.16 6.43
N SER A 430 -7.77 10.43 6.69
CA SER A 430 -8.76 11.52 6.76
C SER A 430 -9.06 12.19 5.41
N ARG A 431 -8.95 11.46 4.28
CA ARG A 431 -9.13 12.05 2.93
C ARG A 431 -10.45 11.67 2.26
N MET A 432 -11.47 11.31 3.04
CA MET A 432 -12.77 10.87 2.52
C MET A 432 -12.73 9.68 1.55
N LYS A 433 -11.66 8.87 1.63
CA LYS A 433 -11.52 7.60 0.92
C LYS A 433 -11.84 6.44 1.86
N TRP A 434 -12.42 5.38 1.32
CA TRP A 434 -12.72 4.18 2.11
C TRP A 434 -11.43 3.54 2.60
N ILE A 435 -11.29 3.42 3.93
CA ILE A 435 -10.25 2.73 4.68
C ILE A 435 -10.86 1.47 5.30
N GLN A 436 -10.17 0.34 5.28
CA GLN A 436 -10.65 -0.88 5.94
C GLN A 436 -9.70 -1.19 7.07
N VAL A 437 -10.30 -1.54 8.19
CA VAL A 437 -9.63 -1.91 9.40
C VAL A 437 -10.04 -3.34 9.73
N MET A 438 -9.05 -4.18 9.98
CA MET A 438 -9.25 -5.54 10.49
C MET A 438 -8.44 -5.69 11.76
N ILE A 439 -9.03 -6.35 12.74
CA ILE A 439 -8.34 -6.79 13.94
C ILE A 439 -8.40 -8.31 13.94
N PHE A 440 -7.24 -8.96 13.81
CA PHE A 440 -7.10 -10.40 14.00
C PHE A 440 -6.62 -10.67 15.41
N GLN A 441 -7.25 -11.63 16.08
CA GLN A 441 -6.89 -12.07 17.42
C GLN A 441 -6.51 -13.54 17.36
N TRP A 442 -5.21 -13.79 17.15
CA TRP A 442 -4.62 -15.12 17.12
C TRP A 442 -4.36 -15.62 18.54
N THR A 443 -3.90 -16.87 18.66
CA THR A 443 -3.59 -17.48 19.96
C THR A 443 -2.42 -16.81 20.66
N ASP A 444 -1.45 -16.30 19.91
CA ASP A 444 -0.17 -15.77 20.42
C ASP A 444 0.11 -14.33 19.97
N SER A 445 -0.82 -13.70 19.25
CA SER A 445 -0.65 -12.35 18.74
C SER A 445 -1.96 -11.68 18.33
N ILE A 446 -1.93 -10.35 18.23
CA ILE A 446 -3.03 -9.52 17.75
C ILE A 446 -2.51 -8.64 16.65
N GLU A 447 -3.18 -8.65 15.50
CA GLU A 447 -2.80 -7.85 14.34
C GLU A 447 -3.85 -6.79 14.06
N LEU A 448 -3.39 -5.55 13.90
CA LEU A 448 -4.16 -4.46 13.34
C LEU A 448 -3.76 -4.31 11.87
N ASN A 449 -4.68 -4.63 10.96
CA ASN A 449 -4.48 -4.46 9.52
C ASN A 449 -5.29 -3.27 9.03
N VAL A 450 -4.61 -2.30 8.41
CA VAL A 450 -5.22 -1.10 7.86
C VAL A 450 -4.84 -0.99 6.40
N ASN A 451 -5.79 -1.32 5.53
CA ASN A 451 -5.53 -1.60 4.12
C ASN A 451 -4.45 -2.70 3.95
N ASP A 452 -3.23 -2.30 3.61
CA ASP A 452 -2.11 -3.18 3.26
C ASP A 452 -0.99 -3.15 4.31
N GLU A 453 -1.14 -2.29 5.33
CA GLU A 453 -0.16 -2.10 6.39
C GLU A 453 -0.63 -2.82 7.66
N ILE A 454 0.33 -3.41 8.37
CA ILE A 454 0.08 -4.30 9.51
C ILE A 454 0.90 -3.82 10.70
N CYS A 455 0.30 -3.85 11.88
CA CYS A 455 1.02 -3.77 13.13
C CYS A 455 0.58 -4.93 14.04
N GLN A 456 1.52 -5.49 14.81
CA GLN A 456 1.29 -6.69 15.60
C GLN A 456 1.68 -6.48 17.07
N ILE A 457 0.84 -6.95 17.98
CA ILE A 457 1.11 -7.08 19.42
C ILE A 457 1.41 -8.55 19.67
N THR A 458 2.63 -8.87 20.10
CA THR A 458 3.05 -10.24 20.42
C THR A 458 2.65 -10.63 21.84
N GLY A 459 2.13 -11.84 22.01
CA GLY A 459 1.74 -12.43 23.28
C GLY A 459 0.29 -12.92 23.26
N GLU A 460 0.03 -13.96 24.04
CA GLU A 460 -1.32 -14.48 24.25
C GLU A 460 -2.17 -13.47 25.03
N ARG A 461 -3.34 -13.10 24.47
CA ARG A 461 -4.27 -12.19 25.12
C ARG A 461 -5.10 -12.92 26.16
N ILE A 462 -4.80 -12.66 27.43
CA ILE A 462 -5.59 -13.17 28.56
C ILE A 462 -6.44 -12.03 29.12
N LEU A 463 -7.76 -12.20 29.12
CA LEU A 463 -8.68 -11.24 29.74
C LEU A 463 -8.61 -11.35 31.28
N SER A 464 -8.74 -10.24 31.99
CA SER A 464 -8.80 -10.24 33.45
C SER A 464 -10.09 -10.89 33.94
N ASN A 465 -9.96 -11.76 34.94
CA ASN A 465 -11.09 -12.35 35.66
C ASN A 465 -11.53 -11.50 36.87
N ASN A 466 -10.84 -10.39 37.13
CA ASN A 466 -11.13 -9.47 38.23
C ASN A 466 -11.42 -8.07 37.68
N PHE A 467 -12.25 -7.31 38.39
CA PHE A 467 -12.52 -5.92 38.03
C PHE A 467 -11.22 -5.09 38.05
N ILE A 468 -10.91 -4.44 36.93
CA ILE A 468 -9.69 -3.64 36.78
C ILE A 468 -9.95 -2.22 37.31
N LYS A 469 -9.44 -1.93 38.50
CA LYS A 469 -9.50 -0.57 39.09
C LYS A 469 -8.46 0.40 38.49
N LYS A 470 -7.32 -0.12 38.04
CA LYS A 470 -6.20 0.64 37.50
C LYS A 470 -5.38 -0.23 36.54
N PHE A 471 -4.98 0.35 35.42
CA PHE A 471 -4.09 -0.27 34.46
C PHE A 471 -2.61 0.03 34.76
N GLU A 472 -1.75 -0.91 34.41
CA GLU A 472 -0.31 -0.72 34.35
C GLU A 472 0.04 -0.07 33.01
N VAL A 473 0.55 1.15 33.06
CA VAL A 473 0.88 1.95 31.88
C VAL A 473 2.34 2.37 31.96
N THR A 474 3.10 2.18 30.87
CA THR A 474 4.54 2.50 30.80
C THR A 474 4.81 3.95 30.39
N HIS A 475 3.81 4.67 29.87
CA HIS A 475 3.88 6.05 29.38
C HIS A 475 2.54 6.78 29.64
N ASP A 476 2.52 8.12 29.57
CA ASP A 476 1.29 8.92 29.73
C ASP A 476 0.33 8.71 28.53
N ILE A 477 -0.60 7.77 28.64
CA ILE A 477 -1.64 7.50 27.63
C ILE A 477 -2.93 8.24 27.99
N ASN A 478 -3.17 9.40 27.36
CA ASN A 478 -4.30 10.28 27.64
C ASN A 478 -5.52 10.07 26.72
N ASP A 479 -5.46 9.10 25.81
CA ASP A 479 -6.48 8.82 24.78
C ASP A 479 -7.27 7.52 25.04
N ILE A 480 -7.11 6.88 26.20
CA ILE A 480 -7.94 5.75 26.63
C ILE A 480 -9.29 6.26 27.13
N ILE A 481 -10.37 5.67 26.60
CA ILE A 481 -11.72 5.96 27.06
C ILE A 481 -11.91 5.48 28.50
N GLN A 482 -12.43 6.37 29.35
CA GLN A 482 -12.76 6.05 30.73
C GLN A 482 -14.27 5.85 30.86
N PRO A 483 -14.75 4.60 31.06
CA PRO A 483 -16.15 4.36 31.37
C PRO A 483 -16.52 4.95 32.75
N PRO A 484 -17.81 5.19 33.00
CA PRO A 484 -18.26 5.77 34.27
C PRO A 484 -17.92 4.86 35.45
N VAL A 485 -17.63 5.47 36.60
CA VAL A 485 -17.30 4.73 37.82
C VAL A 485 -18.50 3.89 38.23
N SER A 486 -18.34 2.56 38.23
CA SER A 486 -19.35 1.66 38.76
C SER A 486 -19.56 1.94 40.26
N PRO A 487 -20.79 2.15 40.76
CA PRO A 487 -21.05 2.52 42.16
C PRO A 487 -20.75 1.40 43.19
N ILE A 488 -19.97 0.38 42.84
CA ILE A 488 -19.75 -0.81 43.66
C ILE A 488 -18.61 -0.56 44.66
N THR A 489 -19.00 -0.03 45.82
CA THR A 489 -18.21 -0.02 47.06
C THR A 489 -18.13 -1.45 47.62
N GLU A 490 -16.94 -2.06 47.57
CA GLU A 490 -16.32 -3.07 48.46
C GLU A 490 -17.12 -4.20 49.14
N GLN A 491 -18.40 -4.42 48.83
CA GLN A 491 -19.23 -5.41 49.51
C GLN A 491 -19.90 -6.35 48.50
N GLY A 492 -19.14 -7.34 48.04
CA GLY A 492 -19.65 -8.69 47.75
C GLY A 492 -20.85 -8.85 46.79
N VAL A 493 -21.14 -7.91 45.89
CA VAL A 493 -22.18 -8.11 44.88
C VAL A 493 -21.58 -8.87 43.70
N THR A 494 -21.99 -10.12 43.54
CA THR A 494 -21.76 -10.90 42.32
C THR A 494 -22.35 -10.16 41.12
N PHE A 495 -21.56 -9.89 40.07
CA PHE A 495 -22.11 -9.39 38.80
C PHE A 495 -23.23 -10.33 38.35
N SER A 496 -24.46 -9.85 38.39
CA SER A 496 -25.63 -10.71 38.16
C SER A 496 -25.66 -11.28 36.74
N HIS A 497 -25.01 -10.64 35.78
CA HIS A 497 -24.92 -11.11 34.39
C HIS A 497 -23.61 -10.61 33.74
N SER A 498 -22.90 -11.49 33.04
CA SER A 498 -21.77 -11.10 32.18
C SER A 498 -22.27 -10.41 30.92
N TYR A 499 -21.63 -9.31 30.52
CA TYR A 499 -22.00 -8.54 29.33
C TYR A 499 -20.77 -8.05 28.56
N VAL A 500 -20.96 -7.79 27.27
CA VAL A 500 -20.02 -7.06 26.42
C VAL A 500 -20.78 -5.93 25.75
N LEU A 501 -20.28 -4.71 25.89
CA LEU A 501 -20.81 -3.52 25.23
C LEU A 501 -19.96 -3.19 24.02
N LEU A 502 -20.62 -3.08 22.86
CA LEU A 502 -20.04 -2.59 21.62
C LEU A 502 -20.54 -1.18 21.33
N PHE A 503 -19.61 -0.27 21.11
CA PHE A 503 -19.84 1.08 20.63
C PHE A 503 -19.22 1.26 19.23
N VAL A 504 -20.01 1.79 18.30
CA VAL A 504 -19.58 2.08 16.92
C VAL A 504 -19.75 3.57 16.66
N ALA A 505 -18.75 4.17 16.02
CA ALA A 505 -18.68 5.59 15.66
C ALA A 505 -18.66 6.59 16.84
N GLY A 506 -18.68 6.13 18.09
CA GLY A 506 -18.61 7.04 19.24
C GLY A 506 -19.06 6.44 20.56
N VAL A 507 -18.87 7.20 21.64
CA VAL A 507 -19.40 6.91 22.98
C VAL A 507 -20.19 8.13 23.49
N PRO A 508 -21.13 7.96 24.43
CA PRO A 508 -21.86 9.08 25.01
C PRO A 508 -20.94 9.90 25.94
N THR A 509 -20.64 11.14 25.55
CA THR A 509 -19.76 12.05 26.32
C THR A 509 -20.52 13.16 27.08
N GLU A 510 -21.83 13.31 26.83
CA GLU A 510 -22.69 14.32 27.48
C GLU A 510 -24.07 13.71 27.80
N ILE A 511 -24.76 14.25 28.82
CA ILE A 511 -26.14 13.83 29.15
C ILE A 511 -27.11 14.54 28.22
N HIS A 512 -27.94 13.78 27.50
CA HIS A 512 -29.07 14.33 26.76
C HIS A 512 -30.39 13.91 27.44
N PHE A 513 -31.24 14.90 27.73
CA PHE A 513 -32.43 14.77 28.57
C PHE A 513 -33.33 13.57 28.19
N GLY A 514 -33.62 12.70 29.17
CA GLY A 514 -34.68 11.69 29.09
C GLY A 514 -34.30 10.30 29.60
N ASN A 515 -33.03 9.88 29.42
CA ASN A 515 -32.53 8.58 29.89
C ASN A 515 -31.21 8.76 30.66
N LEU A 516 -31.08 8.09 31.80
CA LEU A 516 -29.87 8.03 32.63
C LEU A 516 -28.80 7.15 31.97
N GLU A 517 -28.31 7.54 30.78
CA GLU A 517 -27.22 6.81 30.13
C GLU A 517 -25.86 7.12 30.79
N PRO A 518 -25.02 6.10 31.02
CA PRO A 518 -23.68 6.28 31.58
C PRO A 518 -22.77 7.12 30.65
N ILE A 519 -22.14 8.18 31.18
CA ILE A 519 -21.20 9.04 30.44
C ILE A 519 -19.79 8.46 30.46
N TYR A 520 -19.16 8.43 29.29
CA TYR A 520 -17.76 8.04 29.11
C TYR A 520 -16.90 9.31 28.96
N ARG A 521 -15.74 9.36 29.63
CA ARG A 521 -14.76 10.42 29.41
C ARG A 521 -13.84 10.01 28.27
N SER A 522 -13.79 10.82 27.22
CA SER A 522 -12.94 10.62 26.05
C SER A 522 -12.32 11.95 25.64
N THR A 523 -11.04 11.93 25.28
CA THR A 523 -10.36 13.04 24.59
C THR A 523 -10.45 12.91 23.07
N ILE A 524 -10.90 11.74 22.58
CA ILE A 524 -11.11 11.44 21.16
C ILE A 524 -12.56 11.80 20.80
N PRO A 525 -12.78 12.59 19.73
CA PRO A 525 -14.14 12.92 19.29
C PRO A 525 -14.83 11.72 18.63
N ASN A 526 -16.16 11.71 18.67
CA ASN A 526 -16.96 10.75 17.91
C ASN A 526 -16.84 11.01 16.41
N LEU A 527 -17.08 9.95 15.63
CA LEU A 527 -16.95 9.94 14.18
C LEU A 527 -18.05 10.80 13.52
N LEU A 528 -17.60 11.80 12.78
CA LEU A 528 -18.31 12.42 11.67
C LEU A 528 -17.73 11.82 10.39
N GLY A 529 -18.51 10.94 9.77
CA GLY A 529 -17.92 10.01 8.81
C GLY A 529 -18.94 9.00 8.32
N CYS A 530 -18.43 7.99 7.62
CA CYS A 530 -19.22 6.84 7.22
C CYS A 530 -18.57 5.55 7.65
N MET A 531 -19.38 4.52 7.88
CA MET A 531 -18.94 3.16 8.13
C MET A 531 -19.73 2.17 7.28
N ARG A 532 -19.12 1.02 6.96
CA ARG A 532 -19.75 -0.10 6.25
C ARG A 532 -19.08 -1.43 6.56
N GLY A 533 -19.76 -2.53 6.24
CA GLY A 533 -19.22 -3.89 6.29
C GLY A 533 -18.70 -4.30 7.68
N LEU A 534 -19.47 -4.02 8.73
CA LEU A 534 -19.13 -4.43 10.09
C LEU A 534 -19.30 -5.95 10.23
N MET A 535 -18.24 -6.64 10.64
CA MET A 535 -18.21 -8.07 10.90
C MET A 535 -17.52 -8.35 12.22
N ILE A 536 -18.09 -9.23 13.04
CA ILE A 536 -17.51 -9.70 14.30
C ILE A 536 -17.55 -11.22 14.29
N GLY A 537 -16.38 -11.85 14.44
CA GLY A 537 -16.24 -13.30 14.25
C GLY A 537 -16.61 -13.69 12.81
N ASP A 538 -17.56 -14.59 12.68
CA ASP A 538 -18.17 -15.06 11.43
C ASP A 538 -19.44 -14.30 11.04
N LYS A 539 -19.91 -13.35 11.87
CA LYS A 539 -21.21 -12.69 11.69
C LYS A 539 -21.07 -11.28 11.13
N ILE A 540 -21.80 -11.02 10.05
CA ILE A 540 -21.98 -9.67 9.50
C ILE A 540 -23.07 -8.97 10.32
N ILE A 541 -22.78 -7.76 10.80
CA ILE A 541 -23.70 -6.95 11.59
C ILE A 541 -24.19 -5.80 10.71
N ASP A 542 -25.50 -5.78 10.43
CA ASP A 542 -26.12 -4.70 9.68
C ASP A 542 -26.35 -3.47 10.59
N MET A 543 -25.54 -2.43 10.40
CA MET A 543 -25.66 -1.16 11.11
C MET A 543 -26.98 -0.43 10.85
N ARG A 544 -27.76 -0.81 9.84
CA ARG A 544 -29.06 -0.19 9.51
C ARG A 544 -30.22 -0.85 10.24
N ASN A 545 -30.02 -2.08 10.74
CA ASN A 545 -31.05 -2.82 11.46
C ASN A 545 -31.22 -2.25 12.88
N GLN A 546 -32.16 -1.30 13.02
CA GLN A 546 -32.40 -0.59 14.27
C GLN A 546 -32.75 -1.51 15.44
N TYR A 547 -33.32 -2.70 15.18
CA TYR A 547 -33.68 -3.67 16.22
C TYR A 547 -32.48 -4.43 16.80
N TYR A 548 -31.34 -4.44 16.09
CA TYR A 548 -30.12 -5.07 16.57
C TYR A 548 -29.46 -4.26 17.70
N TRP A 549 -29.58 -2.93 17.64
CA TRP A 549 -28.86 -2.00 18.49
C TRP A 549 -29.65 -1.65 19.73
N SER A 550 -29.03 -1.81 20.90
CA SER A 550 -29.58 -1.37 22.20
C SER A 550 -29.74 0.15 22.28
N HIS A 551 -28.90 0.90 21.57
CA HIS A 551 -29.06 2.33 21.32
C HIS A 551 -28.93 2.59 19.82
N TYR A 552 -29.96 3.19 19.24
CA TYR A 552 -29.97 3.71 17.88
C TYR A 552 -30.54 5.14 17.92
N PRO A 553 -29.87 6.16 17.33
CA PRO A 553 -30.33 7.54 17.41
C PRO A 553 -31.74 7.75 16.86
N THR A 554 -32.61 8.37 17.66
CA THR A 554 -34.03 8.57 17.32
C THR A 554 -34.28 9.86 16.52
N LYS A 555 -33.37 10.84 16.61
CA LYS A 555 -33.51 12.10 15.89
C LYS A 555 -33.24 11.94 14.38
N PRO A 556 -34.07 12.53 13.52
CA PRO A 556 -33.95 12.36 12.08
C PRO A 556 -32.69 13.01 11.51
N GLY A 557 -31.92 12.22 10.76
CA GLY A 557 -30.73 12.68 10.04
C GLY A 557 -29.43 12.64 10.84
N MET A 558 -29.43 12.08 12.06
CA MET A 558 -28.19 11.80 12.81
C MET A 558 -27.40 10.67 12.17
N ILE A 559 -28.09 9.58 11.82
CA ILE A 559 -27.56 8.49 11.00
C ILE A 559 -28.38 8.45 9.70
N LYS A 560 -27.72 8.43 8.55
CA LYS A 560 -28.37 8.23 7.24
C LYS A 560 -27.86 6.94 6.60
N TYR A 561 -28.70 6.31 5.80
CA TYR A 561 -28.32 5.16 4.99
C TYR A 561 -27.59 5.65 3.73
N GLY A 562 -26.52 4.96 3.37
CA GLY A 562 -25.63 5.39 2.29
C GLY A 562 -24.54 6.34 2.78
N CYS A 563 -23.69 6.75 1.85
CA CYS A 563 -22.62 7.71 2.12
C CYS A 563 -22.30 8.55 0.86
N GLU A 564 -23.27 8.84 0.00
CA GLU A 564 -23.02 9.69 -1.17
C GLU A 564 -23.08 11.18 -0.79
N LEU A 565 -21.91 11.75 -0.48
CA LEU A 565 -21.79 13.11 0.06
C LEU A 565 -21.33 14.16 -0.98
N GLY A 566 -21.13 13.77 -2.24
CA GLY A 566 -20.75 14.69 -3.33
C GLY A 566 -19.25 14.89 -3.57
N CYS A 567 -18.36 14.29 -2.77
CA CYS A 567 -16.90 14.47 -2.94
C CYS A 567 -16.35 14.10 -4.33
N HIS A 568 -17.02 13.21 -5.07
CA HIS A 568 -16.64 12.86 -6.44
C HIS A 568 -16.65 14.08 -7.39
N GLN A 569 -17.44 15.11 -7.07
CA GLN A 569 -17.60 16.32 -7.88
C GLN A 569 -16.44 17.31 -7.70
N ILE A 570 -15.82 17.36 -6.52
CA ILE A 570 -14.80 18.38 -6.19
C ILE A 570 -13.38 17.81 -6.02
N GLU A 571 -13.22 16.51 -5.74
CA GLU A 571 -11.91 15.90 -5.46
C GLU A 571 -10.86 16.19 -6.56
N HIS A 572 -11.26 16.13 -7.84
CA HIS A 572 -10.37 16.39 -8.98
C HIS A 572 -10.01 17.87 -9.17
N LEU A 573 -10.80 18.78 -8.58
CA LEU A 573 -10.55 20.22 -8.60
C LEU A 573 -9.51 20.61 -7.54
N CYS A 574 -9.45 19.90 -6.41
CA CYS A 574 -8.48 20.14 -5.35
C CYS A 574 -7.04 19.90 -5.86
N LYS A 575 -6.22 20.96 -5.86
CA LYS A 575 -4.82 20.95 -6.32
C LYS A 575 -3.85 20.71 -5.15
N ASN A 576 -2.59 20.45 -5.50
CA ASN A 576 -1.47 20.38 -4.55
C ASN A 576 -1.68 19.41 -3.37
N GLY A 577 -2.37 18.29 -3.61
CA GLY A 577 -2.65 17.30 -2.57
C GLY A 577 -3.85 17.64 -1.67
N GLY A 578 -4.61 18.69 -1.99
CA GLY A 578 -5.89 18.98 -1.36
C GLY A 578 -6.87 17.83 -1.59
N HIS A 579 -7.84 17.69 -0.70
CA HIS A 579 -8.85 16.63 -0.76
C HIS A 579 -10.21 17.16 -0.33
N CYS A 580 -11.26 16.46 -0.72
CA CYS A 580 -12.61 16.82 -0.33
C CYS A 580 -12.79 16.77 1.20
N SER A 581 -13.47 17.78 1.72
CA SER A 581 -14.00 17.85 3.08
C SER A 581 -15.50 18.15 3.02
N VAL A 582 -16.24 17.60 3.98
CA VAL A 582 -17.69 17.65 4.06
C VAL A 582 -18.10 18.38 5.33
N GLN A 583 -19.05 19.31 5.19
CA GLN A 583 -19.71 19.89 6.35
C GLN A 583 -20.80 18.93 6.85
N TRP A 584 -20.48 18.18 7.91
CA TRP A 584 -21.33 17.10 8.42
C TRP A 584 -22.59 17.55 9.15
N THR A 585 -22.53 18.70 9.84
CA THR A 585 -23.62 19.24 10.65
C THR A 585 -24.55 20.12 9.81
N LYS A 586 -25.87 20.03 10.05
CA LYS A 586 -26.89 20.77 9.28
C LYS A 586 -26.67 22.28 9.35
N THR A 587 -26.46 22.92 8.20
CA THR A 587 -26.86 24.32 8.00
C THR A 587 -28.33 24.33 7.57
N LYS A 588 -29.01 25.48 7.66
CA LYS A 588 -30.47 25.61 7.43
C LYS A 588 -30.97 25.16 6.05
N ASN A 589 -30.06 24.83 5.11
CA ASN A 589 -30.35 24.33 3.77
C ASN A 589 -29.87 22.87 3.65
N ALA A 590 -30.72 22.00 3.11
CA ALA A 590 -30.63 20.54 3.22
C ALA A 590 -29.53 19.83 2.39
N GLU A 591 -28.51 20.55 1.90
CA GLU A 591 -27.43 19.99 1.09
C GLU A 591 -26.12 19.88 1.88
N ASN A 592 -25.38 18.79 1.67
CA ASN A 592 -24.03 18.65 2.24
C ASN A 592 -23.12 19.67 1.54
N ILE A 593 -22.55 20.61 2.28
CA ILE A 593 -21.59 21.57 1.72
C ILE A 593 -20.23 20.87 1.62
N ILE A 594 -19.69 20.78 0.40
CA ILE A 594 -18.39 20.18 0.11
C ILE A 594 -17.36 21.25 -0.26
N SER A 595 -16.11 21.08 0.17
CA SER A 595 -15.01 22.01 -0.12
C SER A 595 -13.66 21.29 -0.20
N CYS A 596 -12.62 21.94 -0.72
CA CYS A 596 -11.26 21.40 -0.64
C CYS A 596 -10.61 21.76 0.69
N ASN A 597 -10.13 20.74 1.41
CA ASN A 597 -9.29 20.90 2.57
C ASN A 597 -7.83 21.14 2.14
N CYS A 598 -7.34 22.35 2.38
CA CYS A 598 -5.99 22.77 2.04
C CYS A 598 -4.99 22.73 3.21
N ALA A 599 -5.43 22.36 4.41
CA ALA A 599 -4.67 22.53 5.67
C ALA A 599 -3.28 21.85 5.66
N ARG A 600 -3.10 20.81 4.82
CA ARG A 600 -1.84 20.07 4.68
C ARG A 600 -1.17 20.19 3.31
N THR A 601 -1.63 21.12 2.48
CA THR A 601 -1.08 21.30 1.12
C THR A 601 0.04 22.34 1.08
N SER A 602 0.19 23.14 2.13
CA SER A 602 0.95 24.40 2.17
C SER A 602 0.45 25.48 1.20
N TYR A 603 -0.64 25.25 0.47
CA TYR A 603 -1.33 26.20 -0.41
C TYR A 603 -2.69 26.58 0.22
N TYR A 604 -3.35 27.57 -0.36
CA TYR A 604 -4.68 27.99 0.08
C TYR A 604 -5.59 28.30 -1.13
N GLY A 605 -6.81 28.74 -0.85
CA GLY A 605 -7.81 29.05 -1.87
C GLY A 605 -8.91 27.99 -1.89
N GLU A 606 -9.89 28.20 -2.75
CA GLU A 606 -11.03 27.30 -2.91
C GLU A 606 -10.60 25.90 -3.39
N TYR A 607 -9.54 25.85 -4.20
CA TYR A 607 -9.01 24.63 -4.80
C TYR A 607 -7.56 24.33 -4.39
N CYS A 608 -7.06 24.97 -3.32
CA CYS A 608 -5.68 24.79 -2.84
C CYS A 608 -4.60 25.12 -3.90
N ASP A 609 -4.84 26.14 -4.72
CA ASP A 609 -4.04 26.54 -5.88
C ASP A 609 -3.31 27.89 -5.72
N LYS A 610 -3.60 28.62 -4.63
CA LYS A 610 -3.04 29.96 -4.39
C LYS A 610 -1.81 29.90 -3.49
N ASP A 611 -0.84 30.77 -3.77
CA ASP A 611 0.41 30.90 -3.02
C ASP A 611 0.80 32.37 -2.79
N ASN A 612 0.84 32.79 -1.52
CA ASN A 612 1.35 34.10 -1.11
C ASN A 612 2.81 33.94 -0.68
N GLY A 613 3.74 34.09 -1.62
CA GLY A 613 5.16 33.98 -1.36
C GLY A 613 5.92 35.31 -1.37
N ALA A 614 7.11 35.27 -0.77
CA ALA A 614 8.03 36.39 -0.70
C ALA A 614 9.49 35.89 -0.74
N TYR A 615 10.31 36.50 -1.59
CA TYR A 615 11.71 36.18 -1.81
C TYR A 615 12.63 37.06 -0.96
N PHE A 616 13.51 36.41 -0.20
CA PHE A 616 14.50 37.00 0.70
C PHE A 616 15.88 36.86 0.08
N ALA A 617 16.62 37.98 -0.01
CA ALA A 617 17.96 38.04 -0.61
C ALA A 617 19.11 38.00 0.42
N GLY A 618 18.84 37.61 1.67
CA GLY A 618 19.84 37.60 2.75
C GLY A 618 20.11 38.95 3.41
N ASN A 619 19.35 40.00 3.08
CA ASN A 619 19.48 41.35 3.64
C ASN A 619 18.14 41.99 3.99
N SER A 620 17.11 41.16 4.17
CA SER A 620 15.76 41.59 4.55
C SER A 620 15.23 40.64 5.63
N ILE A 621 14.51 41.19 6.60
CA ILE A 621 13.82 40.44 7.65
C ILE A 621 12.39 40.98 7.73
N LEU A 622 11.41 40.08 7.68
CA LEU A 622 10.00 40.41 7.89
C LEU A 622 9.67 40.22 9.36
N VAL A 623 9.13 41.24 10.02
CA VAL A 623 8.80 41.21 11.45
C VAL A 623 7.31 41.46 11.63
N LEU A 624 6.63 40.55 12.33
CA LEU A 624 5.25 40.72 12.80
C LEU A 624 5.29 41.01 14.30
N ASN A 625 4.73 42.15 14.71
CA ASN A 625 4.57 42.52 16.12
C ASN A 625 3.19 42.10 16.62
N THR A 626 3.14 41.08 17.47
CA THR A 626 1.87 40.51 17.99
C THR A 626 1.53 40.98 19.40
N ALA A 627 2.47 41.60 20.12
CA ALA A 627 2.23 42.09 21.48
C ALA A 627 1.01 43.03 21.55
N GLU A 628 0.96 44.02 20.66
CA GLU A 628 -0.15 44.99 20.62
C GLU A 628 -1.49 44.37 20.20
N ILE A 629 -1.47 43.30 19.40
CA ILE A 629 -2.67 42.61 18.95
C ILE A 629 -3.27 41.84 20.12
N PHE A 630 -2.46 41.06 20.83
CA PHE A 630 -2.93 40.18 21.91
C PHE A 630 -3.22 40.93 23.22
N GLU A 631 -2.54 42.05 23.49
CA GLU A 631 -2.85 42.89 24.67
C GLU A 631 -4.19 43.62 24.57
N LYS A 632 -4.66 43.91 23.35
CA LYS A 632 -5.96 44.55 23.10
C LYS A 632 -7.12 43.55 23.02
N ALA A 633 -6.84 42.25 23.03
CA ALA A 633 -7.82 41.19 22.90
C ALA A 633 -8.48 40.83 24.26
N ILE A 634 -9.80 40.87 24.32
CA ILE A 634 -10.58 40.40 25.50
C ILE A 634 -10.88 38.91 25.30
N VAL A 635 -9.91 38.05 25.59
CA VAL A 635 -10.04 36.59 25.45
C VAL A 635 -9.48 35.90 26.70
N ASN A 636 -10.17 34.87 27.20
CA ASN A 636 -9.62 33.99 28.23
C ASN A 636 -8.65 32.99 27.60
N TRP A 637 -7.36 33.36 27.55
CA TRP A 637 -6.30 32.54 26.97
C TRP A 637 -6.13 31.16 27.62
N ASN A 638 -6.69 30.95 28.82
CA ASN A 638 -6.65 29.66 29.54
C ASN A 638 -7.69 28.64 29.02
N GLU A 639 -8.68 29.08 28.25
CA GLU A 639 -9.75 28.23 27.67
C GLU A 639 -9.50 27.91 26.18
N ILE A 640 -8.36 28.33 25.64
CA ILE A 640 -8.05 28.16 24.23
C ILE A 640 -7.43 26.78 23.99
N ASN A 641 -7.95 26.10 22.97
CA ASN A 641 -7.53 24.78 22.52
C ASN A 641 -6.18 24.84 21.77
N GLU A 642 -5.99 23.95 20.79
CA GLU A 642 -4.78 23.86 19.96
C GLU A 642 -4.55 25.13 19.12
N GLN A 643 -3.33 25.66 19.13
CA GLN A 643 -2.88 26.78 18.31
C GLN A 643 -1.87 26.26 17.27
N THR A 644 -1.83 26.84 16.07
CA THR A 644 -0.96 26.37 14.99
C THR A 644 -0.13 27.47 14.36
N PHE A 645 1.09 27.13 13.96
CA PHE A 645 1.99 28.00 13.22
C PHE A 645 2.60 27.23 12.06
N SER A 646 2.37 27.69 10.84
CA SER A 646 2.83 27.01 9.63
C SER A 646 3.35 27.97 8.57
N PHE A 647 4.27 27.50 7.73
CA PHE A 647 4.76 28.21 6.56
C PHE A 647 5.46 27.24 5.60
N ALA A 648 5.54 27.62 4.32
CA ALA A 648 6.36 26.91 3.34
C ALA A 648 7.64 27.70 3.02
N PHE A 649 8.69 26.99 2.62
CA PHE A 649 9.95 27.59 2.21
C PHE A 649 10.61 26.82 1.05
N SER A 650 11.48 27.49 0.31
CA SER A 650 12.30 26.88 -0.74
C SER A 650 13.58 27.69 -0.97
N THR A 651 14.72 27.03 -1.13
CA THR A 651 15.98 27.73 -1.42
C THR A 651 16.09 28.07 -2.90
N THR A 652 16.98 29.00 -3.26
CA THR A 652 17.15 29.40 -4.67
C THR A 652 17.82 28.27 -5.46
N ASN A 653 17.18 27.86 -6.57
CA ASN A 653 17.67 26.78 -7.42
C ASN A 653 18.97 27.22 -8.12
N THR A 654 20.11 26.75 -7.61
CA THR A 654 21.37 26.81 -8.34
C THR A 654 21.66 25.39 -8.80
N ALA A 655 21.89 25.20 -10.10
CA ALA A 655 22.05 23.90 -10.79
C ALA A 655 23.26 23.05 -10.32
N LYS A 656 23.86 23.37 -9.17
CA LYS A 656 24.87 22.60 -8.45
C LYS A 656 24.47 22.58 -6.98
N SER A 657 24.17 21.40 -6.44
CA SER A 657 24.01 21.18 -5.00
C SER A 657 25.30 21.57 -4.26
N THR A 658 25.43 22.85 -3.91
CA THR A 658 26.54 23.37 -3.11
C THR A 658 26.11 23.45 -1.65
N LYS A 659 26.91 22.89 -0.75
CA LYS A 659 26.77 23.09 0.71
C LYS A 659 26.58 24.58 1.01
N LEU A 660 25.57 24.91 1.81
CA LEU A 660 25.34 26.27 2.27
C LEU A 660 26.60 26.79 2.97
N THR A 661 27.04 28.00 2.63
CA THR A 661 28.26 28.60 3.18
C THR A 661 28.11 28.97 4.66
N LYS A 662 26.87 29.20 5.11
CA LYS A 662 26.49 29.63 6.46
C LYS A 662 25.10 29.10 6.83
N PRO A 663 24.82 28.81 8.11
CA PRO A 663 23.46 28.49 8.56
C PRO A 663 22.57 29.73 8.43
N GLN A 664 21.27 29.51 8.22
CA GLN A 664 20.30 30.57 7.95
C GLN A 664 19.05 30.40 8.81
N THR A 665 18.49 31.49 9.34
CA THR A 665 17.26 31.46 10.15
C THR A 665 16.04 31.68 9.26
N LEU A 666 15.15 30.68 9.21
CA LEU A 666 13.89 30.75 8.46
C LEU A 666 12.84 31.56 9.23
N ALA A 667 12.64 31.20 10.50
CA ALA A 667 11.68 31.84 11.40
C ALA A 667 12.21 31.86 12.83
N ALA A 668 11.86 32.89 13.60
CA ALA A 668 12.03 32.92 15.04
C ALA A 668 10.78 33.50 15.71
N ILE A 669 10.36 32.88 16.81
CA ILE A 669 9.24 33.31 17.65
C ILE A 669 9.80 33.75 18.99
N HIS A 670 9.46 34.97 19.39
CA HIS A 670 9.84 35.55 20.67
C HIS A 670 8.63 35.57 21.59
N PHE A 671 8.73 34.86 22.70
CA PHE A 671 7.69 34.78 23.71
C PHE A 671 8.03 35.70 24.90
N LYS A 672 7.04 35.93 25.76
CA LYS A 672 7.26 36.56 27.07
C LYS A 672 8.31 35.78 27.89
N HIS A 673 8.94 36.46 28.84
CA HIS A 673 9.97 35.89 29.74
C HIS A 673 11.23 35.37 29.03
N ASN A 674 11.68 36.05 27.96
CA ASN A 674 12.92 35.73 27.21
C ASN A 674 12.97 34.30 26.63
N LYS A 675 11.82 33.70 26.34
CA LYS A 675 11.74 32.40 25.67
C LYS A 675 11.72 32.58 24.15
N MET A 676 12.37 31.67 23.43
CA MET A 676 12.51 31.76 21.98
C MET A 676 12.42 30.38 21.34
N LEU A 677 11.75 30.31 20.18
CA LEU A 677 11.79 29.16 19.28
C LEU A 677 12.37 29.61 17.93
N GLN A 678 13.37 28.91 17.41
CA GLN A 678 14.01 29.21 16.14
C GLN A 678 14.00 28.01 15.19
N VAL A 679 13.75 28.28 13.92
CA VAL A 679 13.85 27.31 12.82
C VAL A 679 15.08 27.68 11.97
N ILE A 680 16.10 26.83 11.99
CA ILE A 680 17.43 27.12 11.43
C ILE A 680 17.78 26.10 10.34
N LEU A 681 18.00 26.58 9.12
CA LEU A 681 18.55 25.79 8.01
C LEU A 681 20.07 25.69 8.14
N CYS A 682 20.59 24.48 8.34
CA CYS A 682 22.00 24.21 8.59
C CYS A 682 22.82 24.13 7.30
N LYS A 683 24.15 24.22 7.44
CA LYS A 683 25.09 24.21 6.29
C LYS A 683 24.99 22.95 5.40
N ASN A 684 24.64 21.83 6.02
CA ASN A 684 24.46 20.52 5.40
C ASN A 684 23.05 20.31 4.81
N GLY A 685 22.14 21.29 4.92
CA GLY A 685 20.76 21.20 4.44
C GLY A 685 19.75 20.71 5.49
N SER A 686 20.17 20.23 6.67
CA SER A 686 19.25 19.83 7.74
C SER A 686 18.57 21.02 8.40
N ILE A 687 17.46 20.80 9.10
CA ILE A 687 16.78 21.84 9.87
C ILE A 687 16.91 21.58 11.36
N ASN A 688 17.35 22.59 12.10
CA ASN A 688 17.38 22.58 13.55
C ASN A 688 16.22 23.40 14.11
N ILE A 689 15.51 22.81 15.07
CA ILE A 689 14.59 23.53 15.94
C ILE A 689 15.31 23.81 17.25
N ALA A 690 15.55 25.08 17.54
CA ALA A 690 16.15 25.51 18.80
C ALA A 690 15.10 26.17 19.69
N ILE A 691 14.92 25.64 20.90
CA ILE A 691 14.08 26.23 21.95
C ILE A 691 15.02 26.73 23.04
N THR A 692 15.02 28.03 23.28
CA THR A 692 15.85 28.68 24.30
C THR A 692 14.97 29.29 25.36
N THR A 693 15.24 28.96 26.62
CA THR A 693 14.65 29.59 27.81
C THR A 693 15.77 30.25 28.63
N THR A 694 15.43 30.86 29.76
CA THR A 694 16.41 31.46 30.68
C THR A 694 17.47 30.46 31.17
N ASP A 695 17.08 29.20 31.33
CA ASP A 695 17.90 28.19 32.01
C ASP A 695 18.29 27.01 31.10
N ILE A 696 17.59 26.81 29.98
CA ILE A 696 17.73 25.62 29.13
C ILE A 696 17.80 26.01 27.65
N SER A 697 18.73 25.40 26.92
CA SER A 697 18.72 25.41 25.45
C SER A 697 18.55 23.97 24.94
N PHE A 698 17.53 23.76 24.12
CA PHE A 698 17.22 22.47 23.52
C PHE A 698 17.26 22.59 22.00
N VAL A 699 17.91 21.64 21.34
CA VAL A 699 18.01 21.60 19.87
C VAL A 699 17.65 20.22 19.35
N TYR A 700 16.70 20.16 18.42
CA TYR A 700 16.35 18.94 17.69
C TYR A 700 16.67 19.13 16.20
N THR A 701 17.19 18.08 15.55
CA THR A 701 17.61 18.13 14.13
C THR A 701 16.76 17.20 13.26
N PHE A 702 16.07 17.77 12.29
CA PHE A 702 15.43 17.03 11.19
C PHE A 702 16.49 16.73 10.11
N SER A 703 16.88 15.46 10.02
CA SER A 703 18.00 15.01 9.18
C SER A 703 17.57 14.71 7.73
N TYR A 704 17.35 15.75 6.95
CA TYR A 704 17.09 15.67 5.50
C TYR A 704 17.73 16.88 4.79
N ASN A 705 17.90 16.82 3.47
CA ASN A 705 18.43 17.95 2.70
C ASN A 705 17.31 18.92 2.27
N TYR A 706 16.96 19.87 3.13
CA TYR A 706 15.96 20.91 2.87
C TYR A 706 16.49 22.12 2.07
N ASN A 707 17.69 21.99 1.50
CA ASN A 707 18.31 22.96 0.59
C ASN A 707 18.43 22.37 -0.83
N ASP A 708 17.43 21.61 -1.24
CA ASP A 708 17.37 20.97 -2.57
C ASP A 708 16.77 21.90 -3.64
N GLY A 709 16.36 23.11 -3.27
CA GLY A 709 15.72 24.08 -4.17
C GLY A 709 14.23 23.86 -4.38
N TYR A 710 13.64 22.86 -3.73
CA TYR A 710 12.21 22.57 -3.79
C TYR A 710 11.46 23.13 -2.59
N ARG A 711 10.13 23.09 -2.67
CA ARG A 711 9.23 23.49 -1.58
C ARG A 711 9.27 22.48 -0.44
N HIS A 712 9.29 22.99 0.77
CA HIS A 712 9.08 22.25 2.01
C HIS A 712 8.05 22.96 2.88
N TYR A 713 7.37 22.21 3.75
CA TYR A 713 6.30 22.72 4.61
C TYR A 713 6.61 22.47 6.09
N PHE A 714 6.63 23.56 6.86
CA PHE A 714 6.78 23.53 8.31
C PHE A 714 5.41 23.74 8.98
N HIS A 715 5.10 22.91 9.98
CA HIS A 715 3.88 23.01 10.78
C HIS A 715 4.16 22.72 12.26
N ALA A 716 3.76 23.62 13.15
CA ALA A 716 3.91 23.50 14.59
C ALA A 716 2.56 23.62 15.29
N GLN A 717 2.31 22.74 16.27
CA GLN A 717 1.10 22.70 17.09
C GLN A 717 1.44 22.95 18.55
N PHE A 718 0.82 23.97 19.12
CA PHE A 718 0.96 24.39 20.51
C PHE A 718 -0.34 24.09 21.25
N HIS A 719 -0.25 23.58 22.46
CA HIS A 719 -1.42 23.27 23.28
C HIS A 719 -1.06 23.38 24.75
N ALA A 720 -1.93 24.01 25.55
CA ALA A 720 -1.75 24.12 26.98
C ALA A 720 -1.72 22.72 27.62
N ASN A 721 -0.67 22.39 28.36
CA ASN A 721 -0.51 21.08 29.04
C ASN A 721 -0.34 19.85 28.11
N LYS A 722 0.08 20.02 26.85
CA LYS A 722 0.50 18.90 25.97
C LYS A 722 1.88 19.17 25.37
N SER A 723 2.47 18.16 24.72
CA SER A 723 3.72 18.31 23.98
C SER A 723 3.56 19.27 22.79
N LEU A 724 4.57 20.09 22.54
CA LEU A 724 4.71 20.85 21.29
C LEU A 724 5.00 19.85 20.17
N LYS A 725 4.19 19.83 19.12
CA LYS A 725 4.39 18.92 17.98
C LYS A 725 4.86 19.72 16.78
N ILE A 726 6.00 19.35 16.20
CA ILE A 726 6.51 19.99 14.98
C ILE A 726 6.65 18.95 13.90
N THR A 727 6.11 19.28 12.73
CA THR A 727 6.19 18.49 11.50
C THR A 727 6.88 19.31 10.42
N ILE A 728 7.85 18.71 9.74
CA ILE A 728 8.46 19.25 8.51
C ILE A 728 8.26 18.21 7.42
N ASP A 729 7.51 18.59 6.38
CA ASP A 729 7.02 17.68 5.35
C ASP A 729 6.27 16.48 5.97
N SER A 730 6.91 15.31 6.00
CA SER A 730 6.36 14.07 6.59
C SER A 730 7.02 13.68 7.92
N TRP A 731 8.05 14.41 8.35
CA TRP A 731 8.80 14.10 9.57
C TRP A 731 8.20 14.85 10.75
N LYS A 732 7.88 14.14 11.83
CA LYS A 732 7.29 14.72 13.04
C LYS A 732 8.17 14.45 14.26
N ASN A 733 8.21 15.42 15.17
CA ASN A 733 8.79 15.25 16.49
C ASN A 733 7.89 15.88 17.56
N ASP A 734 7.66 15.14 18.64
CA ASP A 734 6.92 15.58 19.82
C ASP A 734 7.93 16.01 20.89
N PHE A 735 7.85 17.28 21.31
CA PHE A 735 8.78 17.86 22.27
C PHE A 735 8.28 17.63 23.71
N PRO A 736 9.18 17.40 24.69
CA PRO A 736 8.82 17.21 26.09
C PRO A 736 7.87 18.28 26.62
N ILE A 737 6.86 17.87 27.40
CA ILE A 737 5.82 18.76 27.95
C ILE A 737 6.45 19.88 28.79
N GLN A 738 7.53 19.59 29.52
CA GLN A 738 8.25 20.57 30.35
C GLN A 738 8.83 21.73 29.53
N LEU A 739 9.21 21.48 28.27
CA LEU A 739 9.71 22.51 27.35
C LEU A 739 8.54 23.26 26.68
N ALA A 740 7.40 22.59 26.49
CA ALA A 740 6.25 23.10 25.75
C ALA A 740 5.22 23.85 26.62
N ALA A 741 5.13 23.56 27.92
CA ALA A 741 4.09 24.07 28.82
C ALA A 741 3.98 25.61 28.83
N ASP A 742 5.09 26.30 28.57
CA ASP A 742 5.15 27.76 28.57
C ASP A 742 5.24 28.38 27.18
N LEU A 743 5.19 27.57 26.11
CA LEU A 743 5.21 28.03 24.73
C LEU A 743 3.77 28.07 24.21
N SER A 744 3.18 29.26 24.23
CA SER A 744 1.85 29.53 23.69
C SER A 744 1.95 30.69 22.71
N LEU A 745 1.37 30.55 21.51
CA LEU A 745 1.37 31.60 20.49
C LEU A 745 0.61 32.84 20.99
N ALA A 746 -0.35 32.67 21.90
CA ALA A 746 -1.00 33.77 22.61
C ALA A 746 -0.04 34.67 23.41
N TYR A 747 1.10 34.12 23.84
CA TYR A 747 2.15 34.84 24.56
C TYR A 747 3.35 35.18 23.67
N ALA A 748 3.23 34.99 22.35
CA ALA A 748 4.21 35.46 21.40
C ALA A 748 4.13 36.99 21.31
N ILE A 749 5.28 37.64 21.46
CA ILE A 749 5.46 39.09 21.36
C ILE A 749 5.75 39.47 19.91
N LYS A 750 6.61 38.69 19.24
CA LYS A 750 7.06 38.96 17.87
C LYS A 750 7.39 37.68 17.12
N PHE A 751 7.22 37.74 15.80
CA PHE A 751 7.72 36.76 14.85
C PHE A 751 8.68 37.44 13.89
N SER A 752 9.85 36.86 13.65
CA SER A 752 10.77 37.28 12.59
C SER A 752 10.95 36.20 11.55
N PHE A 753 10.95 36.58 10.28
CA PHE A 753 11.08 35.68 9.14
C PHE A 753 12.23 36.13 8.25
N GLY A 754 13.02 35.17 7.78
CA GLY A 754 14.17 35.42 6.91
C GLY A 754 15.45 35.89 7.63
N GLY A 755 15.46 35.92 8.96
CA GLY A 755 16.64 36.23 9.76
C GLY A 755 16.37 36.16 11.26
N PRO A 756 17.44 36.14 12.09
CA PRO A 756 17.30 36.16 13.54
C PRO A 756 16.82 37.54 14.03
N TYR A 757 16.16 37.57 15.18
CA TYR A 757 15.71 38.81 15.80
C TYR A 757 16.87 39.68 16.30
N ILE A 758 16.70 40.99 16.17
CA ILE A 758 17.61 42.04 16.62
C ILE A 758 16.92 42.77 17.78
N THR A 759 17.60 42.85 18.93
CA THR A 759 17.02 43.33 20.19
C THR A 759 16.79 44.84 20.24
N ASP A 760 17.53 45.64 19.45
CA ASP A 760 17.39 47.10 19.46
C ASP A 760 17.62 47.73 18.08
N ILE A 761 16.82 48.75 17.71
CA ILE A 761 16.93 49.44 16.41
C ILE A 761 18.21 50.31 16.36
N THR A 762 18.72 50.71 17.52
CA THR A 762 19.99 51.43 17.69
C THR A 762 21.22 50.57 17.37
N ASP A 763 21.13 49.24 17.55
CA ASP A 763 22.16 48.28 17.09
C ASP A 763 22.22 48.16 15.56
N MET A 764 21.25 48.72 14.83
CA MET A 764 21.21 48.71 13.37
C MET A 764 22.13 49.78 12.75
N ILE A 765 22.36 50.91 13.44
CA ILE A 765 23.25 51.99 12.96
C ILE A 765 24.72 51.56 13.10
N ASN A 766 25.02 50.69 14.06
CA ASN A 766 26.31 50.03 14.24
C ASN A 766 26.21 48.53 13.94
N ALA A 767 25.40 48.12 12.94
CA ALA A 767 25.22 46.71 12.58
C ALA A 767 26.54 46.11 12.09
N ASP A 768 27.29 45.60 13.06
CA ASP A 768 28.47 44.79 12.89
C ASP A 768 28.10 43.66 11.92
N LYS A 769 29.03 43.30 11.02
CA LYS A 769 28.89 42.27 9.97
C LYS A 769 28.45 40.87 10.46
N LYS A 770 28.13 40.72 11.75
CA LYS A 770 27.75 39.50 12.49
C LYS A 770 26.28 39.09 12.37
N THR A 771 25.29 40.00 12.29
CA THR A 771 23.85 39.64 12.26
C THR A 771 23.35 39.27 10.85
N ILE A 772 23.83 39.97 9.82
CA ILE A 772 23.64 39.64 8.38
C ILE A 772 24.16 38.22 8.04
N LYS A 773 25.03 37.66 8.89
CA LYS A 773 25.60 36.33 8.71
C LYS A 773 24.55 35.22 8.68
N TYR A 774 23.40 35.36 9.34
CA TYR A 774 22.42 34.26 9.46
C TYR A 774 21.10 34.51 8.71
N ASN A 775 21.04 35.56 7.90
CA ASN A 775 19.85 35.85 7.10
C ASN A 775 19.63 34.80 6.01
N TYR A 776 18.36 34.52 5.76
CA TYR A 776 17.90 33.55 4.78
C TYR A 776 17.98 34.06 3.36
N THR A 777 18.32 33.17 2.43
CA THR A 777 18.27 33.43 1.00
C THR A 777 17.43 32.35 0.33
N GLY A 778 16.24 32.73 -0.14
CA GLY A 778 15.24 31.81 -0.64
C GLY A 778 13.86 32.44 -0.65
N CYS A 779 12.82 31.62 -0.68
CA CYS A 779 11.43 32.05 -0.66
C CYS A 779 10.71 31.49 0.56
N LEU A 780 9.90 32.32 1.23
CA LEU A 780 8.94 31.91 2.26
C LEU A 780 7.52 32.19 1.75
N SER A 781 6.56 31.32 2.05
CA SER A 781 5.18 31.49 1.60
C SER A 781 4.16 30.98 2.62
N ASN A 782 2.94 31.51 2.51
CA ASN A 782 1.75 31.08 3.25
C ASN A 782 1.98 30.95 4.77
N ILE A 783 2.66 31.95 5.33
CA ILE A 783 2.79 32.06 6.79
C ILE A 783 1.40 32.21 7.38
N ASP A 784 1.01 31.26 8.22
CA ASP A 784 -0.30 31.17 8.86
C ASP A 784 -0.11 30.92 10.36
N ILE A 785 -0.63 31.84 11.16
CA ILE A 785 -0.59 31.78 12.63
C ILE A 785 -2.04 31.77 13.10
N ASP A 786 -2.49 30.62 13.61
CA ASP A 786 -3.84 30.43 14.13
C ASP A 786 -3.77 30.27 15.66
N VAL A 787 -4.25 31.27 16.39
CA VAL A 787 -4.33 31.21 17.86
C VAL A 787 -5.66 30.65 18.36
N SER A 788 -6.41 29.93 17.52
CA SER A 788 -7.72 29.33 17.86
C SER A 788 -8.78 30.36 18.26
N VAL A 789 -8.68 31.57 17.70
CA VAL A 789 -9.67 32.62 17.81
C VAL A 789 -10.10 33.00 16.39
N PRO A 790 -11.36 32.80 15.97
CA PRO A 790 -11.78 32.92 14.56
C PRO A 790 -11.42 34.23 13.87
N ARG A 791 -11.31 35.34 14.61
CA ARG A 791 -10.93 36.66 14.11
C ARG A 791 -9.43 36.95 14.16
N MET A 792 -8.62 36.13 14.80
CA MET A 792 -7.17 36.35 15.01
C MET A 792 -6.34 35.26 14.32
N ARG A 793 -6.50 35.12 13.01
CA ARG A 793 -5.64 34.28 12.19
C ARG A 793 -4.71 35.16 11.35
N LEU A 794 -3.43 35.21 11.73
CA LEU A 794 -2.49 36.20 11.21
C LEU A 794 -1.73 35.67 9.99
N LYS A 795 -1.66 36.48 8.93
CA LYS A 795 -1.03 36.12 7.64
C LYS A 795 -0.05 37.19 7.14
N PRO A 796 1.16 37.29 7.70
CA PRO A 796 2.10 38.40 7.45
C PRO A 796 2.42 38.69 5.97
N ILE A 797 2.63 37.65 5.15
CA ILE A 797 2.94 37.86 3.71
C ILE A 797 1.70 38.32 2.94
N LEU A 798 0.49 37.90 3.35
CA LEU A 798 -0.75 38.39 2.73
C LEU A 798 -0.93 39.89 3.00
N TYR A 799 -0.53 40.38 4.16
CA TYR A 799 -0.60 41.81 4.48
C TYR A 799 0.32 42.67 3.60
N LEU A 800 1.42 42.11 3.11
CA LEU A 800 2.27 42.79 2.11
C LEU A 800 1.57 42.92 0.74
N HIS A 801 0.67 41.98 0.41
CA HIS A 801 -0.13 42.03 -0.82
C HIS A 801 -1.39 42.89 -0.66
N LYS A 802 -1.94 42.94 0.55
CA LYS A 802 -3.21 43.56 0.91
C LYS A 802 -3.06 44.44 2.16
N PRO A 803 -2.52 45.67 1.99
CA PRO A 803 -2.29 46.58 3.11
C PRO A 803 -3.58 47.08 3.78
N GLU A 804 -4.74 46.85 3.17
CA GLU A 804 -6.06 47.21 3.72
C GLU A 804 -6.58 46.27 4.82
N LEU A 805 -5.90 45.15 5.08
CA LEU A 805 -6.31 44.19 6.10
C LEU A 805 -6.03 44.69 7.52
N GLU A 806 -6.90 44.32 8.47
CA GLU A 806 -6.94 44.82 9.85
C GLU A 806 -5.57 44.82 10.58
N PHE A 807 -4.75 43.79 10.35
CA PHE A 807 -3.46 43.64 11.03
C PHE A 807 -2.25 44.00 10.15
N ALA A 808 -2.44 44.64 9.00
CA ALA A 808 -1.34 44.92 8.09
C ALA A 808 -0.28 45.87 8.67
N GLU A 809 -0.69 46.84 9.48
CA GLU A 809 0.22 47.79 10.16
C GLU A 809 1.14 47.12 11.20
N SER A 810 0.83 45.90 11.65
CA SER A 810 1.66 45.15 12.59
C SER A 810 2.89 44.51 11.96
N VAL A 811 3.04 44.61 10.63
CA VAL A 811 4.15 44.03 9.87
C VAL A 811 5.14 45.11 9.45
N THR A 812 6.43 44.85 9.67
CA THR A 812 7.54 45.74 9.29
C THR A 812 8.62 44.96 8.56
N ILE A 813 9.30 45.62 7.60
CA ILE A 813 10.44 45.07 6.89
C ILE A 813 11.70 45.78 7.36
N ILE A 814 12.67 45.01 7.85
CA ILE A 814 14.00 45.49 8.22
C ILE A 814 14.94 45.15 7.06
N GLY A 815 15.68 46.15 6.56
CA GLY A 815 16.61 45.99 5.43
C GLY A 815 15.97 46.30 4.08
N ASN A 816 16.37 45.57 3.03
CA ASN A 816 15.90 45.84 1.67
C ASN A 816 14.44 45.43 1.46
N LYS A 817 13.80 45.99 0.43
CA LYS A 817 12.44 45.59 0.02
C LYS A 817 12.42 44.11 -0.39
N ILE A 818 11.43 43.38 0.12
CA ILE A 818 11.17 41.96 -0.20
C ILE A 818 10.41 41.88 -1.54
N GLN A 819 10.81 40.95 -2.41
CA GLN A 819 10.12 40.70 -3.68
C GLN A 819 8.98 39.72 -3.45
N LEU A 820 7.75 40.10 -3.81
CA LEU A 820 6.57 39.22 -3.71
C LEU A 820 6.48 38.28 -4.93
N GLY A 821 6.05 37.04 -4.70
CA GLY A 821 5.89 36.03 -5.75
C GLY A 821 5.80 34.62 -5.18
N ALA A 822 5.14 33.71 -5.90
CA ALA A 822 4.97 32.32 -5.47
C ALA A 822 6.33 31.62 -5.29
N CYS A 823 6.45 30.76 -4.29
CA CYS A 823 7.66 29.96 -4.09
C CYS A 823 7.73 28.78 -5.07
N ASN A 824 8.87 28.07 -5.09
CA ASN A 824 9.04 26.89 -5.93
C ASN A 824 8.00 25.80 -5.58
N SER A 825 7.85 24.84 -6.48
CA SER A 825 7.02 23.64 -6.27
C SER A 825 7.77 22.57 -5.47
N PHE A 826 7.03 21.61 -4.92
CA PHE A 826 7.61 20.41 -4.31
C PHE A 826 8.39 19.59 -5.36
N LEU A 827 9.43 18.86 -4.93
CA LEU A 827 10.24 17.97 -5.78
C LEU A 827 9.37 16.98 -6.57
N ILE A 828 8.30 16.50 -5.94
CA ILE A 828 7.26 15.74 -6.60
C ILE A 828 5.97 16.57 -6.55
N PRO A 829 5.44 17.01 -7.70
CA PRO A 829 4.19 17.76 -7.73
C PRO A 829 3.06 16.95 -7.05
N GLY A 830 2.50 17.51 -5.98
CA GLY A 830 1.38 16.89 -5.26
C GLY A 830 1.72 15.76 -4.29
N ASN A 831 3.00 15.42 -4.08
CA ASN A 831 3.45 14.45 -3.06
C ASN A 831 4.62 15.02 -2.24
N LEU A 832 4.65 14.75 -0.93
CA LEU A 832 5.88 14.89 -0.16
C LEU A 832 6.85 13.75 -0.62
N PRO A 833 8.17 14.00 -0.76
CA PRO A 833 9.07 13.06 -1.46
C PRO A 833 9.30 11.72 -0.73
N PRO A 834 9.33 10.55 -1.44
CA PRO A 834 9.66 9.23 -0.92
C PRO A 834 11.17 8.89 -0.98
N ILE A 835 11.59 7.90 -0.17
CA ILE A 835 12.97 7.42 0.02
C ILE A 835 13.31 6.32 -1.01
N LEU A 836 14.51 6.35 -1.61
CA LEU A 836 15.00 5.34 -2.57
C LEU A 836 16.25 4.60 -2.05
N ASN A 837 16.27 3.27 -2.12
CA ASN A 837 17.46 2.41 -1.94
C ASN A 837 17.81 1.75 -3.29
N THR A 838 19.07 1.73 -3.72
CA THR A 838 19.52 1.10 -5.00
C THR A 838 20.77 0.23 -4.83
N VAL A 839 20.79 -0.95 -5.48
CA VAL A 839 21.94 -1.86 -5.66
C VAL A 839 21.92 -2.40 -7.11
N THR A 840 23.09 -2.58 -7.75
CA THR A 840 23.30 -2.98 -9.17
C THR A 840 23.88 -4.40 -9.36
N ALA A 841 23.67 -5.04 -10.53
CA ALA A 841 23.99 -6.46 -10.86
C ALA A 841 25.05 -6.67 -12.00
N PRO A 842 25.61 -7.90 -12.23
CA PRO A 842 26.87 -8.18 -12.99
C PRO A 842 26.75 -8.78 -14.44
N VAL A 843 27.90 -9.09 -15.11
CA VAL A 843 28.16 -9.30 -16.57
C VAL A 843 28.31 -10.80 -17.01
N TRP A 844 28.25 -11.14 -18.34
CA TRP A 844 27.98 -12.47 -18.98
C TRP A 844 29.08 -13.09 -19.91
N ASP A 845 29.17 -14.45 -20.04
CA ASP A 845 30.14 -15.25 -20.87
C ASP A 845 29.53 -16.47 -21.68
N SER A 846 29.39 -16.45 -23.03
CA SER A 846 29.14 -17.66 -23.88
C SER A 846 29.49 -17.47 -25.39
N PRO A 847 30.16 -18.42 -26.11
CA PRO A 847 30.68 -18.26 -27.49
C PRO A 847 29.76 -18.73 -28.67
N PHE A 848 30.01 -18.26 -29.90
CA PHE A 848 29.31 -18.58 -31.18
C PHE A 848 30.00 -19.69 -32.00
N ILE A 849 29.23 -20.57 -32.67
CA ILE A 849 29.75 -21.75 -33.41
C ILE A 849 29.11 -21.84 -34.82
N THR A 850 29.90 -22.21 -35.84
CA THR A 850 29.47 -22.43 -37.24
C THR A 850 29.72 -23.87 -37.66
N GLU A 851 28.75 -24.54 -38.31
CA GLU A 851 28.86 -25.94 -38.74
C GLU A 851 28.79 -26.10 -40.28
N SER A 852 29.44 -27.13 -40.81
CA SER A 852 29.37 -27.48 -42.24
C SER A 852 28.09 -28.27 -42.52
N TYR A 853 27.25 -27.78 -43.44
CA TYR A 853 25.99 -28.45 -43.80
C TYR A 853 26.23 -29.55 -44.84
N GLN A 854 25.87 -30.80 -44.52
CA GLN A 854 25.84 -31.91 -45.48
C GLN A 854 24.43 -32.48 -45.59
N ARG A 855 23.95 -32.64 -46.83
CA ARG A 855 22.63 -33.20 -47.12
C ARG A 855 22.65 -34.72 -46.88
N THR A 856 21.83 -35.23 -45.98
CA THR A 856 21.58 -36.68 -45.90
C THR A 856 20.64 -37.07 -47.03
N PHE A 857 21.08 -38.02 -47.87
CA PHE A 857 20.22 -38.77 -48.77
C PHE A 857 19.84 -40.06 -48.04
N ASP A 858 18.55 -40.25 -47.74
CA ASP A 858 18.05 -41.52 -47.22
C ASP A 858 18.16 -42.59 -48.30
N ASN A 859 18.97 -43.63 -48.03
CA ASN A 859 18.94 -44.92 -48.70
C ASN A 859 19.24 -46.00 -47.64
N ASP A 860 18.20 -46.76 -47.26
CA ASP A 860 18.14 -48.18 -46.89
C ASP A 860 19.26 -48.88 -46.05
N LYS A 861 18.76 -49.72 -45.09
CA LYS A 861 19.34 -50.93 -44.44
C LYS A 861 20.19 -50.74 -43.16
N ILE A 862 19.75 -51.21 -41.98
CA ILE A 862 19.63 -52.58 -41.41
C ILE A 862 20.90 -53.02 -40.63
N ASP A 863 20.65 -53.47 -39.39
CA ASP A 863 21.34 -54.38 -38.45
C ASP A 863 22.51 -53.95 -37.51
N ASP A 864 22.18 -54.14 -36.22
CA ASP A 864 22.81 -54.94 -35.14
C ASP A 864 24.06 -54.48 -34.35
N ASP A 865 23.78 -54.33 -33.04
CA ASP A 865 24.38 -54.99 -31.87
C ASP A 865 25.61 -54.47 -31.07
N GLU A 866 25.34 -54.48 -29.74
CA GLU A 866 26.15 -54.90 -28.57
C GLU A 866 27.17 -53.98 -27.82
N MET A 867 26.82 -53.72 -26.54
CA MET A 867 27.56 -53.89 -25.24
C MET A 867 29.04 -53.40 -25.11
N ASN A 868 29.58 -52.87 -23.99
CA ASN A 868 29.44 -53.23 -22.56
C ASN A 868 30.24 -52.28 -21.58
N GLU A 869 29.86 -52.23 -20.28
CA GLU A 869 30.65 -52.14 -18.99
C GLU A 869 31.77 -51.07 -18.74
N SER A 870 32.11 -50.54 -17.54
CA SER A 870 31.96 -50.90 -16.11
C SER A 870 32.42 -49.77 -15.12
N GLU A 871 32.10 -49.97 -13.81
CA GLU A 871 32.77 -49.55 -12.54
C GLU A 871 32.18 -48.43 -11.62
N TRP A 872 31.62 -48.88 -10.48
CA TRP A 872 31.11 -48.13 -9.31
C TRP A 872 31.61 -48.77 -7.99
N TRP A 873 32.65 -48.23 -7.34
CA TRP A 873 33.14 -48.81 -6.06
C TRP A 873 33.52 -47.85 -4.91
N MET A 874 33.25 -46.53 -4.96
CA MET A 874 33.82 -45.59 -3.95
C MET A 874 32.85 -44.95 -2.93
N VAL A 875 31.57 -45.31 -2.89
CA VAL A 875 30.58 -44.59 -2.04
C VAL A 875 30.50 -45.04 -0.55
N PRO A 876 30.81 -46.28 -0.12
CA PRO A 876 30.48 -46.69 1.25
C PRO A 876 31.43 -46.18 2.35
N PHE A 877 32.56 -45.53 2.02
CA PHE A 877 33.55 -45.08 3.01
C PHE A 877 33.22 -43.73 3.69
N ILE A 878 32.39 -42.90 3.05
CA ILE A 878 32.13 -41.51 3.51
C ILE A 878 31.02 -41.46 4.56
N ILE A 879 30.07 -42.40 4.53
CA ILE A 879 28.89 -42.41 5.41
C ILE A 879 29.26 -42.86 6.84
N THR A 880 30.25 -43.73 6.99
CA THR A 880 30.71 -44.22 8.31
C THR A 880 31.48 -43.18 9.12
N LEU A 881 32.12 -42.19 8.48
CA LEU A 881 32.94 -41.18 9.17
C LEU A 881 32.10 -40.09 9.85
N ILE A 882 30.92 -39.79 9.31
CA ILE A 882 30.04 -38.71 9.80
C ILE A 882 29.26 -39.16 11.04
N LEU A 883 28.93 -40.46 11.16
CA LEU A 883 28.17 -41.02 12.29
C LEU A 883 28.99 -41.12 13.59
N LEU A 884 30.33 -41.16 13.52
CA LEU A 884 31.20 -41.23 14.70
C LEU A 884 31.37 -39.90 15.43
N ILE A 885 31.11 -38.76 14.78
CA ILE A 885 31.32 -37.42 15.36
C ILE A 885 30.14 -36.98 16.24
N ILE A 886 28.97 -37.62 16.12
CA ILE A 886 27.74 -37.21 16.81
C ILE A 886 27.56 -37.89 18.19
N LEU A 887 28.40 -38.86 18.56
CA LEU A 887 28.22 -39.69 19.77
C LEU A 887 29.12 -39.34 20.98
N ALA A 888 29.80 -38.21 21.00
CA ALA A 888 30.65 -37.81 22.12
C ALA A 888 30.31 -36.40 22.64
N ASP A 889 29.25 -36.27 23.46
CA ASP A 889 29.32 -35.48 24.70
C ASP A 889 28.05 -35.61 25.57
N GLN A 890 28.22 -36.05 26.83
CA GLN A 890 27.19 -36.00 27.87
C GLN A 890 27.79 -35.76 29.29
N LYS A 891 27.15 -34.83 30.03
CA LYS A 891 26.93 -34.70 31.51
C LYS A 891 28.01 -34.02 32.41
N PRO A 892 27.70 -33.61 33.69
CA PRO A 892 26.47 -33.02 34.30
C PRO A 892 26.68 -31.88 35.37
N ALA A 893 25.55 -31.25 35.79
CA ALA A 893 25.13 -30.57 37.05
C ALA A 893 26.09 -29.89 38.08
N HIS A 894 25.70 -28.71 38.61
CA HIS A 894 25.82 -28.36 40.05
C HIS A 894 24.91 -27.20 40.54
N VAL A 895 24.40 -27.36 41.77
CA VAL A 895 23.56 -26.48 42.60
C VAL A 895 24.43 -25.74 43.64
N ILE A 896 24.15 -24.46 43.95
CA ILE A 896 24.45 -23.84 45.26
C ILE A 896 23.34 -22.83 45.65
N LYS A 897 22.77 -23.03 46.85
CA LYS A 897 21.92 -22.12 47.64
C LYS A 897 22.77 -21.06 48.34
N ASN A 898 22.19 -19.90 48.69
CA ASN A 898 22.25 -19.42 50.08
C ASN A 898 21.16 -18.40 50.40
N ASP A 899 20.54 -18.64 51.55
CA ASP A 899 19.51 -17.88 52.24
C ASP A 899 20.04 -16.56 52.80
N PHE A 900 19.16 -15.57 53.03
CA PHE A 900 19.09 -14.85 54.32
C PHE A 900 17.76 -14.12 54.47
N ALA A 901 17.14 -14.33 55.64
CA ALA A 901 15.85 -13.81 56.06
C ALA A 901 15.94 -12.44 56.76
N LEU A 902 14.82 -11.70 56.65
CA LEU A 902 14.18 -10.65 57.49
C LEU A 902 14.97 -9.98 58.64
N PRO A 903 14.65 -8.69 58.88
CA PRO A 903 13.71 -8.41 59.98
C PRO A 903 12.59 -7.41 59.61
N GLU A 904 11.36 -7.80 59.96
CA GLU A 904 10.29 -6.93 60.47
C GLU A 904 10.41 -6.89 62.02
N PRO A 905 9.54 -6.21 62.77
CA PRO A 905 9.01 -4.84 62.69
C PRO A 905 9.13 -4.15 64.09
N ASP A 906 8.70 -2.90 64.24
CA ASP A 906 8.03 -2.40 65.46
C ASP A 906 7.58 -0.94 65.22
N GLN A 907 6.25 -0.68 65.28
CA GLN A 907 5.51 -0.15 66.43
C GLN A 907 5.82 1.32 66.70
N GLN A 908 4.91 2.22 67.03
CA GLN A 908 3.49 2.27 67.40
C GLN A 908 3.19 3.80 67.46
N LEU A 909 1.98 4.35 67.49
CA LEU A 909 1.04 4.38 68.62
C LEU A 909 -0.08 5.33 68.13
N ASP A 910 -1.32 4.87 68.04
CA ASP A 910 -2.43 5.20 68.96
C ASP A 910 -3.05 6.61 68.78
N THR A 911 -4.35 6.87 68.95
CA THR A 911 -5.57 6.08 69.16
C THR A 911 -6.75 7.07 69.09
N ASN A 912 -7.93 6.56 68.73
CA ASN A 912 -9.23 6.79 69.39
C ASN A 912 -10.13 8.04 69.17
N ILE A 913 -11.43 7.66 69.11
CA ILE A 913 -12.69 8.30 69.55
C ILE A 913 -13.60 8.97 68.50
N SER A 914 -14.57 8.14 68.08
CA SER A 914 -16.04 8.27 68.11
C SER A 914 -16.78 9.61 67.83
N THR A 915 -17.69 9.50 66.85
CA THR A 915 -19.12 9.90 66.84
C THR A 915 -19.55 11.31 67.27
N ARG A 916 -20.29 12.01 66.40
CA ARG A 916 -21.75 12.23 66.57
C ARG A 916 -22.35 13.05 65.42
N ASN A 917 -23.44 12.48 64.86
CA ASN A 917 -24.79 13.04 64.56
C ASN A 917 -24.88 14.39 63.81
N ILE A 918 -25.78 14.64 62.86
CA ILE A 918 -27.27 14.53 62.81
C ILE A 918 -27.58 14.74 61.30
N VAL A 919 -28.14 13.84 60.47
CA VAL A 919 -29.49 13.24 60.37
C VAL A 919 -30.62 14.26 60.14
N ASP A 920 -31.43 13.97 59.11
CA ASP A 920 -32.82 14.41 58.88
C ASP A 920 -33.04 15.83 58.30
N ASP A 921 -33.90 16.06 57.30
CA ASP A 921 -34.84 15.18 56.60
C ASP A 921 -35.58 15.97 55.48
N LEU A 922 -36.38 15.22 54.70
CA LEU A 922 -37.69 15.59 54.11
C LEU A 922 -37.82 16.37 52.78
N LYS A 923 -38.43 15.59 51.86
CA LYS A 923 -39.65 15.86 51.06
C LYS A 923 -39.49 16.57 49.71
N LEU A 924 -39.83 15.88 48.61
CA LEU A 924 -41.20 15.77 48.02
C LEU A 924 -41.78 17.17 47.77
N THR A 925 -42.23 17.55 46.58
CA THR A 925 -43.19 16.84 45.71
C THR A 925 -43.32 17.66 44.40
N GLU A 926 -43.62 16.97 43.30
CA GLU A 926 -44.63 17.28 42.26
C GLU A 926 -44.84 18.73 41.75
N SER A 927 -45.24 19.01 40.52
CA SER A 927 -45.44 18.33 39.24
C SER A 927 -46.07 19.38 38.30
N LYS A 928 -46.18 19.04 37.01
CA LYS A 928 -47.19 19.52 36.03
C LYS A 928 -46.92 20.88 35.38
N ASN A 929 -46.61 20.85 34.08
CA ASN A 929 -47.55 20.98 32.94
C ASN A 929 -47.74 22.48 32.60
N ALA A 930 -47.82 22.96 31.37
CA ALA A 930 -48.08 22.32 30.09
C ALA A 930 -47.91 23.37 28.96
N LEU A 931 -47.58 22.87 27.77
CA LEU A 931 -48.18 23.22 26.46
C LEU A 931 -47.94 24.58 25.76
N ILE A 932 -47.81 24.46 24.43
CA ILE A 932 -48.28 25.37 23.34
C ILE A 932 -47.32 26.55 23.05
N VAL A 933 -46.90 26.94 21.83
CA VAL A 933 -47.23 26.62 20.41
C VAL A 933 -46.27 27.43 19.50
N GLU A 934 -46.09 26.96 18.25
CA GLU A 934 -45.75 27.65 16.98
C GLU A 934 -44.51 28.57 16.78
N ALA A 935 -43.94 28.38 15.57
CA ALA A 935 -43.35 29.34 14.61
C ALA A 935 -42.16 30.20 15.10
N ILE A 936 -41.03 30.31 14.40
CA ILE A 936 -40.78 30.65 12.98
C ILE A 936 -39.45 30.02 12.54
#